data_AF-F7Q1H5-F1
#
_entry.id   AF-F7Q1H5-F1
#
_cell.length_a   1.000
_cell.length_b   1.000
_cell.length_c   1.000
_cell.angle_alpha   90.00
_cell.angle_beta   90.00
_cell.angle_gamma   90.00
#
_symmetry.space_group_name_H-M   'P 1'
#
loop_
_entity.id
_entity.type
_entity.pdbx_description
1 polymer ?
#
loop_
_entity_poly.entity_id
_entity_poly.type
_entity_poly.pdbx_seq_one_letter_code
_entity_poly.pdbx_strand_id
1 'polypeptide(L)'
;MLNVNKNKKVINKEYFLKSIISATNELLINEDYYDAVSKALSIIGEAALLDRIYLFQNNNDLHCPTTGQIFRWDYEKQGTQIDQVPLQRIEFSDIPNLIEPLKRKEAFIHIVSELEECHVKSLLMHNDTLSVIALPIFIRDQFFGFIGYDECQYEREWTSEETSLIEMFTNSISKAIERNIKEEERKYISFHDSLTGLCNRRYIENEMKKIELNIKDTLPLSIIVADVNGLKLVNDSFGHLIGDQIIKKSAMILKEVCGKDYIVARWGGDEFLVILPNTDVDQVKKRVELINNKCEDTAINSIPVSISTSHATTHDHLEPLYKTLKRAEDSMYKEKLIKSSSIKRKLIKMILNTYFDKYPKEKEHAMCVSDLSVKIGKAMNRSEQEIRKLEKVGVYHDIGKIALDQNILKKNYQILTDEEINERKRHAAIGYRILCASNELSELAKYILLHHERLDGSGYPNGVKEDSIPLITRILTVANSYDTMLRYQKLSEDEAINRLINEVGTRYDSLIVKAFVEQVLNRTWYSVIEGAYDNVIENNGSFDPLDQIYVFDPTDLTLSKNDLNIQGIVNTHINDTYKLIYTVENSHGKVERIERRVSVGNLAPKLCQEQLTYGTIMLDNASFVVAKIADEIMIDIRTGGSEQWSSQLTFNNISLIKSKTYVISFEAKSLKQLELILSVGYFDHDISYWNSFLGTINNHFKITPKKQQYMLMFTLLQDTCHESEIKFEFGKALENKLIISNLKINEYIK
;
A
#
# COMPACT_ATOMS: atom_id res chain seq x y z
N MET A 1 24.18 56.10 41.61
CA MET A 1 23.66 57.40 41.16
C MET A 1 24.04 57.58 39.70
N LEU A 2 23.13 57.22 38.79
CA LEU A 2 23.32 57.34 37.34
C LEU A 2 22.93 58.76 36.91
N ASN A 3 23.88 59.50 36.36
CA ASN A 3 23.63 60.81 35.77
C ASN A 3 23.05 60.58 34.36
N VAL A 4 21.72 60.54 34.26
CA VAL A 4 20.99 60.33 32.99
C VAL A 4 20.98 61.65 32.23
N ASN A 5 21.75 61.72 31.15
CA ASN A 5 21.65 62.80 30.18
C ASN A 5 20.38 62.56 29.34
N LYS A 6 19.34 63.38 29.52
CA LYS A 6 17.97 63.18 29.02
C LYS A 6 17.79 63.15 27.50
N ASN A 7 18.85 63.29 26.69
CA ASN A 7 18.73 63.42 25.23
C ASN A 7 19.47 62.34 24.41
N LYS A 8 19.88 61.22 25.01
CA LYS A 8 20.26 59.95 24.34
C LYS A 8 20.61 58.91 25.41
N LYS A 9 19.67 58.06 25.80
CA LYS A 9 19.97 56.87 26.61
C LYS A 9 20.75 55.88 25.74
N VAL A 10 22.07 55.95 25.77
CA VAL A 10 22.93 54.96 25.10
C VAL A 10 23.06 53.75 26.02
N ILE A 11 22.74 52.55 25.53
CA ILE A 11 22.95 51.32 26.28
C ILE A 11 24.44 51.20 26.65
N ASN A 12 24.74 50.98 27.93
CA ASN A 12 26.09 50.61 28.34
C ASN A 12 26.34 49.16 27.90
N LYS A 13 27.12 48.99 26.82
CA LYS A 13 27.37 47.68 26.18
C LYS A 13 27.92 46.63 27.15
N GLU A 14 28.84 47.02 28.03
CA GLU A 14 29.43 46.07 29.00
C GLU A 14 28.40 45.63 30.05
N TYR A 15 27.58 46.57 30.52
CA TYR A 15 26.49 46.28 31.46
C TYR A 15 25.41 45.41 30.80
N PHE A 16 25.06 45.68 29.55
CA PHE A 16 24.05 44.92 28.82
C PHE A 16 24.51 43.49 28.55
N LEU A 17 25.76 43.29 28.12
CA LEU A 17 26.34 41.95 27.97
C LEU A 17 26.34 41.17 29.30
N LYS A 18 26.70 41.80 30.41
CA LYS A 18 26.61 41.18 31.75
C LYS A 18 25.17 40.80 32.10
N SER A 19 24.22 41.64 31.72
CA SER A 19 22.78 41.40 31.97
C SER A 19 22.24 40.27 31.09
N ILE A 20 22.68 40.15 29.84
CA ILE A 20 22.39 38.98 28.97
C ILE A 20 22.92 37.71 29.63
N ILE A 21 24.16 37.69 30.12
CA ILE A 21 24.70 36.51 30.81
C ILE A 21 23.85 36.16 32.05
N SER A 22 23.46 37.17 32.84
CA SER A 22 22.61 36.96 34.02
C SER A 22 21.23 36.40 33.65
N ALA A 23 20.58 36.99 32.65
CA ALA A 23 19.27 36.56 32.17
C ALA A 23 19.34 35.14 31.57
N THR A 24 20.38 34.84 30.79
CA THR A 24 20.60 33.50 30.24
C THR A 24 20.86 32.47 31.35
N ASN A 25 21.57 32.83 32.43
CA ASN A 25 21.75 31.94 33.57
C ASN A 25 20.43 31.62 34.27
N GLU A 26 19.54 32.61 34.47
CA GLU A 26 18.19 32.37 35.00
C GLU A 26 17.40 31.39 34.12
N LEU A 27 17.41 31.59 32.79
CA LEU A 27 16.75 30.70 31.83
C LEU A 27 17.31 29.27 31.81
N LEU A 28 18.56 29.06 32.24
CA LEU A 28 19.21 27.76 32.22
C LEU A 28 19.05 26.99 33.55
N ILE A 29 19.12 27.69 34.68
CA ILE A 29 19.21 27.07 36.01
C ILE A 29 17.85 26.92 36.67
N ASN A 30 16.94 27.88 36.46
CA ASN A 30 15.64 27.87 37.12
C ASN A 30 14.74 26.75 36.56
N GLU A 31 14.20 25.91 37.46
CA GLU A 31 13.34 24.79 37.08
C GLU A 31 11.93 25.23 36.69
N ASP A 32 11.48 26.39 37.17
CA ASP A 32 10.20 26.98 36.80
C ASP A 32 10.39 27.88 35.57
N TYR A 33 9.90 27.40 34.42
CA TYR A 33 9.99 28.11 33.14
C TYR A 33 9.36 29.52 33.19
N TYR A 34 8.20 29.67 33.85
CA TYR A 34 7.49 30.95 33.88
C TYR A 34 8.23 31.97 34.75
N ASP A 35 8.73 31.55 35.91
CA ASP A 35 9.57 32.39 36.76
C ASP A 35 10.89 32.76 36.07
N ALA A 36 11.52 31.81 35.38
CA ALA A 36 12.77 32.02 34.65
C ALA A 36 12.63 33.09 33.55
N VAL A 37 11.61 32.96 32.71
CA VAL A 37 11.33 33.93 31.64
C VAL A 37 10.99 35.29 32.23
N SER A 38 10.15 35.33 33.27
CA SER A 38 9.78 36.57 33.95
C SER A 38 10.99 37.35 34.47
N LYS A 39 11.91 36.69 35.19
CA LYS A 39 13.13 37.31 35.69
C LYS A 39 14.06 37.76 34.57
N ALA A 40 14.23 36.92 33.54
CA ALA A 40 15.08 37.23 32.40
C ALA A 40 14.60 38.47 31.64
N LEU A 41 13.28 38.59 31.40
CA LEU A 41 12.68 39.77 30.79
C LEU A 41 12.92 41.03 31.65
N SER A 42 12.80 40.94 32.97
CA SER A 42 13.07 42.07 33.86
C SER A 42 14.53 42.54 33.81
N ILE A 43 15.48 41.60 33.86
CA ILE A 43 16.92 41.89 33.79
C ILE A 43 17.26 42.62 32.49
N ILE A 44 16.72 42.14 31.37
CA ILE A 44 16.99 42.73 30.06
C ILE A 44 16.26 44.05 29.87
N GLY A 45 15.02 44.16 30.31
CA GLY A 45 14.25 45.38 30.25
C GLY A 45 14.96 46.54 30.94
N GLU A 46 15.43 46.33 32.16
CA GLU A 46 16.19 47.33 32.91
C GLU A 46 17.53 47.66 32.22
N ALA A 47 18.25 46.65 31.74
CA ALA A 47 19.59 46.84 31.18
C ALA A 47 19.58 47.48 29.78
N ALA A 48 18.54 47.23 28.98
CA ALA A 48 18.30 47.87 27.68
C ALA A 48 17.65 49.26 27.82
N LEU A 49 17.27 49.64 29.06
CA LEU A 49 16.53 50.85 29.39
C LEU A 49 15.19 50.96 28.64
N LEU A 50 14.53 49.81 28.44
CA LEU A 50 13.24 49.68 27.76
C LEU A 50 12.08 49.98 28.69
N ASP A 51 10.97 50.46 28.12
CA ASP A 51 9.72 50.60 28.88
C ASP A 51 8.94 49.28 28.93
N ARG A 52 9.06 48.45 27.88
CA ARG A 52 8.29 47.21 27.78
C ARG A 52 9.01 46.13 26.97
N ILE A 53 8.86 44.88 27.43
CA ILE A 53 9.19 43.68 26.67
C ILE A 53 8.01 42.71 26.72
N TYR A 54 7.72 42.03 25.62
CA TYR A 54 6.65 41.03 25.57
C TYR A 54 6.94 39.87 24.66
N LEU A 55 6.34 38.72 24.97
CA LEU A 55 6.43 37.51 24.16
C LEU A 55 5.04 37.14 23.65
N PHE A 56 4.94 36.87 22.34
CA PHE A 56 3.75 36.36 21.68
C PHE A 56 3.95 34.91 21.27
N GLN A 57 2.87 34.13 21.35
CA GLN A 57 2.78 32.75 20.88
C GLN A 57 1.67 32.64 19.83
N ASN A 58 1.96 31.93 18.75
CA ASN A 58 1.02 31.69 17.67
C ASN A 58 0.17 30.45 17.95
N ASN A 59 -1.10 30.54 17.55
CA ASN A 59 -1.98 29.40 17.34
C ASN A 59 -2.18 29.25 15.82
N ASN A 60 -1.49 28.27 15.25
CA ASN A 60 -1.43 28.03 13.80
C ASN A 60 -2.62 27.17 13.30
N ASP A 61 -3.86 27.59 13.61
CA ASP A 61 -5.03 27.02 12.96
C ASP A 61 -4.94 27.27 11.44
N LEU A 62 -5.16 26.20 10.65
CA LEU A 62 -5.09 26.23 9.19
C LEU A 62 -6.07 27.22 8.55
N HIS A 63 -7.16 27.56 9.24
CA HIS A 63 -8.21 28.43 8.72
C HIS A 63 -8.13 29.87 9.25
N CYS A 64 -7.64 30.07 10.46
CA CYS A 64 -7.58 31.37 11.13
C CYS A 64 -6.38 31.41 12.09
N PRO A 65 -5.15 31.61 11.58
CA PRO A 65 -3.98 31.68 12.43
C PRO A 65 -4.03 32.95 13.27
N THR A 66 -3.80 32.80 14.57
CA THR A 66 -3.85 33.91 15.53
C THR A 66 -2.55 33.97 16.34
N THR A 67 -2.26 35.14 16.90
CA THR A 67 -1.18 35.33 17.86
C THR A 67 -1.73 35.89 19.17
N GLY A 68 -1.16 35.49 20.29
CA GLY A 68 -1.56 35.96 21.61
C GLY A 68 -0.34 36.24 22.48
N GLN A 69 -0.40 37.31 23.26
CA GLN A 69 0.63 37.65 24.22
C GLN A 69 0.63 36.63 25.37
N ILE A 70 1.81 36.14 25.74
CA ILE A 70 1.99 35.16 26.83
C ILE A 70 2.86 35.68 27.98
N PHE A 71 3.74 36.66 27.71
CA PHE A 71 4.46 37.40 28.74
C PHE A 71 4.48 38.89 28.42
N ARG A 72 4.47 39.72 29.47
CA ARG A 72 4.67 41.16 29.37
C ARG A 72 5.41 41.67 30.60
N TRP A 73 6.51 42.38 30.41
CA TRP A 73 7.19 43.13 31.44
C TRP A 73 7.06 44.63 31.12
N ASP A 74 6.66 45.43 32.12
CA ASP A 74 6.56 46.90 32.02
C ASP A 74 7.47 47.52 33.11
N TYR A 75 8.32 48.48 32.73
CA TYR A 75 9.25 49.15 33.66
C TYR A 75 8.52 49.86 34.82
N GLU A 76 7.46 50.62 34.51
CA GLU A 76 6.70 51.39 35.51
C GLU A 76 6.03 50.53 36.58
N LYS A 77 5.67 49.29 36.23
CA LYS A 77 5.00 48.36 37.14
C LYS A 77 5.97 47.52 37.96
N GLN A 78 7.28 47.61 37.71
CA GLN A 78 8.34 46.83 38.34
C GLN A 78 8.00 45.33 38.46
N GLY A 79 7.47 44.73 37.39
CA GLY A 79 7.10 43.32 37.39
C GLY A 79 6.57 42.80 36.05
N THR A 80 6.67 41.48 35.86
CA THR A 80 6.13 40.76 34.70
C THR A 80 4.71 40.28 34.97
N GLN A 81 3.81 40.49 34.02
CA GLN A 81 2.44 40.01 34.04
C GLN A 81 2.32 38.70 33.26
N ILE A 82 1.67 37.72 33.88
CA ILE A 82 1.30 36.41 33.32
C ILE A 82 -0.24 36.34 33.35
N ASP A 83 -0.88 35.87 32.28
CA ASP A 83 -2.33 35.66 32.13
C ASP A 83 -3.28 36.89 32.23
N GLN A 84 -2.78 38.09 32.53
CA GLN A 84 -3.54 39.36 32.48
C GLN A 84 -2.96 40.33 31.44
N VAL A 85 -2.62 39.82 30.27
CA VAL A 85 -2.05 40.61 29.18
C VAL A 85 -3.13 41.00 28.16
N PRO A 86 -3.15 42.27 27.69
CA PRO A 86 -4.32 42.84 27.00
C PRO A 86 -4.54 42.31 25.58
N LEU A 87 -3.50 41.75 24.94
CA LEU A 87 -3.52 41.37 23.53
C LEU A 87 -3.61 39.86 23.37
N GLN A 88 -4.84 39.34 23.43
CA GLN A 88 -5.13 37.92 23.22
C GLN A 88 -5.82 37.73 21.86
N ARG A 89 -5.39 36.71 21.10
CA ARG A 89 -6.05 36.22 19.89
C ARG A 89 -6.22 37.28 18.78
N ILE A 90 -5.11 37.87 18.33
CA ILE A 90 -5.07 38.75 17.15
C ILE A 90 -4.93 37.89 15.90
N GLU A 91 -5.78 38.07 14.89
CA GLU A 91 -5.68 37.33 13.63
C GLU A 91 -4.50 37.83 12.79
N PHE A 92 -3.78 36.92 12.13
CA PHE A 92 -2.64 37.32 11.29
C PHE A 92 -3.05 38.27 10.16
N SER A 93 -4.28 38.14 9.66
CA SER A 93 -4.87 39.00 8.63
C SER A 93 -5.07 40.45 9.07
N ASP A 94 -5.17 40.71 10.38
CA ASP A 94 -5.33 42.07 10.91
C ASP A 94 -3.99 42.80 10.99
N ILE A 95 -2.88 42.07 11.11
CA ILE A 95 -1.52 42.61 11.29
C ILE A 95 -0.49 42.06 10.29
N PRO A 96 -0.78 42.02 8.97
CA PRO A 96 0.09 41.36 7.99
C PRO A 96 1.46 42.03 7.86
N ASN A 97 1.50 43.36 8.04
CA ASN A 97 2.74 44.15 7.96
C ASN A 97 3.75 43.80 9.07
N LEU A 98 3.28 43.28 10.20
CA LEU A 98 4.13 42.77 11.27
C LEU A 98 4.46 41.29 11.04
N ILE A 99 3.46 40.47 10.72
CA ILE A 99 3.60 39.01 10.69
C ILE A 99 4.40 38.50 9.49
N GLU A 100 4.21 39.08 8.29
CA GLU A 100 4.86 38.57 7.08
C GLU A 100 6.40 38.73 7.08
N PRO A 101 6.99 39.87 7.50
CA PRO A 101 8.43 39.96 7.72
C PRO A 101 8.94 38.94 8.75
N LEU A 102 8.26 38.79 9.88
CA LEU A 102 8.66 37.85 10.94
C LEU A 102 8.66 36.40 10.46
N LYS A 103 7.67 35.99 9.66
CA LYS A 103 7.65 34.68 8.99
C LYS A 103 8.83 34.45 8.05
N ARG A 104 9.35 35.51 7.43
CA ARG A 104 10.57 35.47 6.59
C ARG A 104 11.87 35.53 7.40
N LYS A 105 11.80 35.42 8.73
CA LYS A 105 12.95 35.54 9.65
C LYS A 105 13.56 36.95 9.65
N GLU A 106 12.78 37.96 9.26
CA GLU A 106 13.18 39.38 9.26
C GLU A 106 12.69 40.05 10.54
N ALA A 107 13.51 40.94 11.11
CA ALA A 107 13.11 41.79 12.24
C ALA A 107 12.15 42.89 11.78
N PHE A 108 11.13 43.20 12.58
CA PHE A 108 10.27 44.37 12.37
C PHE A 108 10.77 45.51 13.28
N ILE A 109 11.47 46.50 12.70
CA ILE A 109 12.12 47.59 13.43
C ILE A 109 11.63 48.92 12.88
N HIS A 110 10.88 49.68 13.67
CA HIS A 110 10.27 50.92 13.21
C HIS A 110 10.11 51.98 14.30
N ILE A 111 10.24 53.25 13.90
CA ILE A 111 9.66 54.39 14.59
C ILE A 111 8.18 54.46 14.19
N VAL A 112 7.29 54.53 15.17
CA VAL A 112 5.84 54.35 14.94
C VAL A 112 5.23 55.50 14.14
N SER A 113 5.76 56.72 14.30
CA SER A 113 5.30 57.89 13.54
C SER A 113 5.59 57.79 12.04
N GLU A 114 6.64 57.05 11.65
CA GLU A 114 7.08 56.85 10.26
C GLU A 114 6.34 55.71 9.55
N LEU A 115 5.59 54.88 10.28
CA LEU A 115 4.80 53.81 9.69
C LEU A 115 3.65 54.37 8.84
N GLU A 116 3.38 53.71 7.72
CA GLU A 116 2.15 53.94 6.95
C GLU A 116 0.91 53.62 7.79
N GLU A 117 -0.20 54.30 7.51
CA GLU A 117 -1.46 54.07 8.21
C GLU A 117 -1.95 52.63 7.98
N CYS A 118 -1.90 51.83 9.05
CA CYS A 118 -2.30 50.43 9.07
C CYS A 118 -2.71 50.02 10.48
N HIS A 119 -3.37 48.86 10.61
CA HIS A 119 -3.85 48.39 11.90
C HIS A 119 -2.71 48.17 12.93
N VAL A 120 -1.52 47.74 12.47
CA VAL A 120 -0.32 47.61 13.32
C VAL A 120 0.06 48.96 13.94
N LYS A 121 0.06 50.05 13.15
CA LYS A 121 0.34 51.40 13.67
C LYS A 121 -0.69 51.82 14.71
N SER A 122 -1.98 51.61 14.44
CA SER A 122 -3.05 51.91 15.41
C SER A 122 -2.90 51.11 16.70
N LEU A 123 -2.51 49.83 16.61
CA LEU A 123 -2.28 48.96 17.76
C LEU A 123 -1.09 49.42 18.61
N LEU A 124 0.02 49.79 17.97
CA LEU A 124 1.22 50.31 18.65
C LEU A 124 0.92 51.65 19.34
N MET A 125 0.24 52.57 18.66
CA MET A 125 -0.16 53.86 19.23
C MET A 125 -1.13 53.72 20.41
N HIS A 126 -2.09 52.78 20.33
CA HIS A 126 -3.00 52.49 21.46
C HIS A 126 -2.26 51.95 22.70
N ASN A 127 -1.06 51.38 22.51
CA ASN A 127 -0.22 50.88 23.59
C ASN A 127 0.90 51.85 23.98
N ASP A 128 0.80 53.12 23.56
CA ASP A 128 1.75 54.20 23.80
C ASP A 128 3.18 53.93 23.25
N THR A 129 3.30 53.04 22.27
CA THR A 129 4.59 52.67 21.68
C THR A 129 5.04 53.71 20.66
N LEU A 130 6.25 54.25 20.83
CA LEU A 130 6.86 55.23 19.91
C LEU A 130 7.93 54.60 19.02
N SER A 131 8.60 53.55 19.49
CA SER A 131 9.55 52.77 18.68
C SER A 131 9.52 51.31 19.10
N VAL A 132 9.62 50.41 18.13
CA VAL A 132 9.49 48.96 18.34
C VAL A 132 10.57 48.18 17.62
N ILE A 133 11.09 47.15 18.29
CA ILE A 133 11.75 46.01 17.66
C ILE A 133 10.89 44.79 17.96
N ALA A 134 10.44 44.06 16.93
CA ALA A 134 9.93 42.71 17.07
C ALA A 134 10.84 41.73 16.34
N LEU A 135 11.26 40.68 17.06
CA LEU A 135 12.14 39.62 16.56
C LEU A 135 11.42 38.28 16.54
N PRO A 136 11.52 37.51 15.44
CA PRO A 136 10.79 36.28 15.30
C PRO A 136 11.42 35.13 16.10
N ILE A 137 10.59 34.22 16.58
CA ILE A 137 11.00 33.01 17.29
C ILE A 137 10.60 31.81 16.47
N PHE A 138 11.56 30.93 16.19
CA PHE A 138 11.36 29.70 15.44
C PHE A 138 11.71 28.48 16.28
N ILE A 139 10.86 27.45 16.20
CA ILE A 139 11.06 26.16 16.85
C ILE A 139 10.90 25.08 15.79
N ARG A 140 11.93 24.26 15.57
CA ARG A 140 11.96 23.24 14.49
C ARG A 140 11.56 23.83 13.11
N ASP A 141 12.08 25.01 12.80
CA ASP A 141 11.76 25.82 11.60
C ASP A 141 10.29 26.26 11.44
N GLN A 142 9.45 26.07 12.46
CA GLN A 142 8.10 26.64 12.50
C GLN A 142 8.11 27.98 13.23
N PHE A 143 7.39 28.96 12.67
CA PHE A 143 7.22 30.29 13.27
C PHE A 143 6.35 30.18 14.54
N PHE A 144 7.00 30.13 15.69
CA PHE A 144 6.36 29.93 16.99
C PHE A 144 5.65 31.19 17.48
N GLY A 145 6.22 32.35 17.19
CA GLY A 145 5.77 33.64 17.70
C GLY A 145 6.88 34.68 17.58
N PHE A 146 6.82 35.73 18.38
CA PHE A 146 7.83 36.79 18.35
C PHE A 146 7.98 37.42 19.74
N ILE A 147 9.14 38.03 19.97
CA ILE A 147 9.38 38.89 21.12
C ILE A 147 9.45 40.33 20.66
N GLY A 148 8.78 41.24 21.37
CA GLY A 148 8.81 42.66 21.08
C GLY A 148 9.39 43.48 22.22
N TYR A 149 10.05 44.57 21.84
CA TYR A 149 10.73 45.52 22.70
C TYR A 149 10.25 46.92 22.32
N ASP A 150 9.57 47.60 23.24
CA ASP A 150 8.99 48.93 22.99
C ASP A 150 9.72 50.01 23.81
N GLU A 151 9.90 51.17 23.16
CA GLU A 151 10.15 52.46 23.80
C GLU A 151 8.89 53.31 23.66
N CYS A 152 8.40 53.82 24.79
CA CYS A 152 7.14 54.55 24.93
C CYS A 152 7.36 56.03 25.28
N GLN A 153 8.57 56.44 25.68
CA GLN A 153 8.83 57.80 26.16
C GLN A 153 9.39 58.74 25.08
N TYR A 154 10.14 58.23 24.11
CA TYR A 154 10.67 59.00 22.98
C TYR A 154 10.88 58.13 21.74
N GLU A 155 11.00 58.76 20.57
CA GLU A 155 11.38 58.06 19.35
C GLU A 155 12.86 57.64 19.40
N ARG A 156 13.11 56.35 19.22
CA ARG A 156 14.43 55.73 19.36
C ARG A 156 14.82 55.03 18.07
N GLU A 157 15.92 55.49 17.48
CA GLU A 157 16.64 54.73 16.45
C GLU A 157 17.54 53.67 17.10
N TRP A 158 17.38 52.43 16.66
CA TRP A 158 18.16 51.28 17.15
C TRP A 158 19.42 51.10 16.31
N THR A 159 20.59 51.06 16.94
CA THR A 159 21.84 50.80 16.20
C THR A 159 21.97 49.32 15.86
N SER A 160 22.74 48.99 14.82
CA SER A 160 22.99 47.58 14.44
C SER A 160 23.61 46.76 15.58
N GLU A 161 24.42 47.39 16.44
CA GLU A 161 24.97 46.73 17.63
C GLU A 161 23.92 46.50 18.72
N GLU A 162 23.03 47.45 18.97
CA GLU A 162 21.93 47.27 19.94
C GLU A 162 20.99 46.15 19.47
N THR A 163 20.62 46.16 18.19
CA THR A 163 19.81 45.09 17.58
C THR A 163 20.50 43.73 17.71
N SER A 164 21.81 43.65 17.43
CA SER A 164 22.57 42.39 17.57
C SER A 164 22.55 41.86 19.02
N LEU A 165 22.66 42.73 20.02
CA LEU A 165 22.62 42.32 21.43
C LEU A 165 21.22 41.86 21.85
N ILE A 166 20.17 42.51 21.37
CA ILE A 166 18.77 42.11 21.59
C ILE A 166 18.48 40.77 20.89
N GLU A 167 19.00 40.55 19.69
CA GLU A 167 18.94 39.27 18.98
C GLU A 167 19.63 38.13 19.76
N MET A 168 20.79 38.40 20.40
CA MET A 168 21.46 37.40 21.25
C MET A 168 20.58 36.95 22.41
N PHE A 169 19.89 37.87 23.08
CA PHE A 169 18.95 37.52 24.14
C PHE A 169 17.72 36.79 23.60
N THR A 170 17.19 37.25 22.47
CA THR A 170 16.06 36.60 21.78
C THR A 170 16.37 35.15 21.44
N ASN A 171 17.59 34.86 20.99
CA ASN A 171 18.07 33.50 20.75
C ASN A 171 18.14 32.67 22.05
N SER A 172 18.52 33.29 23.17
CA SER A 172 18.55 32.63 24.48
C SER A 172 17.14 32.26 24.97
N ILE A 173 16.17 33.18 24.83
CA ILE A 173 14.74 32.90 25.10
C ILE A 173 14.23 31.79 24.17
N SER A 174 14.52 31.88 22.87
CA SER A 174 14.09 30.87 21.89
C SER A 174 14.55 29.46 22.29
N LYS A 175 15.79 29.34 22.80
CA LYS A 175 16.33 28.07 23.30
C LYS A 175 15.66 27.61 24.60
N ALA A 176 15.31 28.53 25.50
CA ALA A 176 14.57 28.21 26.72
C ALA A 176 13.15 27.70 26.41
N ILE A 177 12.45 28.34 25.47
CA ILE A 177 11.11 27.89 25.00
C ILE A 177 11.22 26.49 24.38
N GLU A 178 12.18 26.28 23.47
CA GLU A 178 12.40 24.98 22.82
C GLU A 178 12.67 23.87 23.87
N ARG A 179 13.45 24.19 24.92
CA ARG A 179 13.72 23.27 26.03
C ARG A 179 12.44 22.95 26.81
N ASN A 180 11.65 23.96 27.20
CA ASN A 180 10.41 23.75 27.95
C ASN A 180 9.44 22.85 27.18
N ILE A 181 9.22 23.10 25.89
CA ILE A 181 8.37 22.26 25.03
C ILE A 181 8.87 20.81 25.02
N LYS A 182 10.18 20.59 24.84
CA LYS A 182 10.76 19.23 24.88
C LYS A 182 10.58 18.56 26.24
N GLU A 183 10.71 19.30 27.32
CA GLU A 183 10.51 18.76 28.67
C GLU A 183 9.04 18.39 28.91
N GLU A 184 8.09 19.20 28.45
CA GLU A 184 6.66 18.91 28.51
C GLU A 184 6.29 17.71 27.63
N GLU A 185 6.75 17.66 26.38
CA GLU A 185 6.59 16.50 25.48
C GLU A 185 7.14 15.23 26.16
N ARG A 186 8.33 15.30 26.77
CA ARG A 186 8.96 14.18 27.47
C ARG A 186 8.14 13.74 28.67
N LYS A 187 7.64 14.69 29.48
CA LYS A 187 6.76 14.41 30.63
C LYS A 187 5.47 13.73 30.16
N TYR A 188 4.85 14.24 29.09
CA TYR A 188 3.63 13.69 28.52
C TYR A 188 3.81 12.25 28.03
N ILE A 189 4.82 12.00 27.18
CA ILE A 189 5.16 10.66 26.65
C ILE A 189 5.54 9.69 27.77
N SER A 190 6.12 10.19 28.88
CA SER A 190 6.43 9.35 30.04
C SER A 190 5.20 8.70 30.67
N PHE A 191 4.03 9.33 30.52
CA PHE A 191 2.78 8.91 31.14
C PHE A 191 1.66 8.54 30.14
N HIS A 192 1.87 8.75 28.84
CA HIS A 192 0.90 8.43 27.80
C HIS A 192 1.49 7.52 26.73
N ASP A 193 0.64 6.67 26.16
CA ASP A 193 0.97 5.82 25.02
C ASP A 193 0.91 6.64 23.72
N SER A 194 1.99 6.60 22.94
CA SER A 194 2.14 7.42 21.73
C SER A 194 1.17 7.04 20.61
N LEU A 195 0.69 5.80 20.57
CA LEU A 195 -0.22 5.33 19.53
C LEU A 195 -1.67 5.75 19.79
N THR A 196 -2.13 5.59 21.03
CA THR A 196 -3.53 5.76 21.41
C THR A 196 -3.82 7.08 22.11
N GLY A 197 -2.80 7.76 22.65
CA GLY A 197 -2.95 8.95 23.48
C GLY A 197 -3.59 8.68 24.84
N LEU A 198 -3.83 7.40 25.20
CA LEU A 198 -4.27 7.01 26.54
C LEU A 198 -3.11 7.08 27.52
N CYS A 199 -3.40 6.98 28.81
CA CYS A 199 -2.38 6.75 29.81
C CYS A 199 -1.62 5.46 29.50
N ASN A 200 -0.33 5.40 29.86
CA ASN A 200 0.47 4.19 29.73
C ASN A 200 0.53 3.43 31.07
N ARG A 201 1.16 2.25 31.04
CA ARG A 201 1.37 1.41 32.22
C ARG A 201 1.99 2.15 33.41
N ARG A 202 3.02 2.98 33.17
CA ARG A 202 3.71 3.72 34.23
C ARG A 202 2.77 4.69 34.95
N TYR A 203 1.88 5.36 34.21
CA TYR A 203 0.90 6.25 34.81
C TYR A 203 -0.07 5.49 35.72
N ILE A 204 -0.62 4.36 35.26
CA ILE A 204 -1.52 3.55 36.09
C ILE A 204 -0.85 3.01 37.34
N GLU A 205 0.39 2.51 37.24
CA GLU A 205 1.11 1.99 38.41
C GLU A 205 1.31 3.08 39.48
N ASN A 206 1.47 4.34 39.07
CA ASN A 206 1.54 5.49 39.98
C ASN A 206 0.16 5.84 40.55
N GLU A 207 -0.88 5.86 39.72
CA GLU A 207 -2.25 6.17 40.18
C GLU A 207 -2.79 5.11 41.14
N MET A 208 -2.52 3.82 40.90
CA MET A 208 -2.90 2.75 41.83
C MET A 208 -2.33 2.98 43.23
N LYS A 209 -1.06 3.39 43.35
CA LYS A 209 -0.45 3.72 44.64
C LYS A 209 -1.15 4.90 45.32
N LYS A 210 -1.53 5.93 44.55
CA LYS A 210 -2.27 7.09 45.10
C LYS A 210 -3.67 6.70 45.57
N ILE A 211 -4.35 5.84 44.81
CA ILE A 211 -5.66 5.32 45.17
C ILE A 211 -5.56 4.46 46.43
N GLU A 212 -4.55 3.59 46.56
CA GLU A 212 -4.34 2.76 47.75
C GLU A 212 -4.21 3.61 49.03
N LEU A 213 -3.57 4.78 48.96
CA LEU A 213 -3.45 5.71 50.10
C LEU A 213 -4.82 6.23 50.58
N ASN A 214 -5.79 6.37 49.67
CA ASN A 214 -7.13 6.91 49.96
C ASN A 214 -8.22 5.90 49.58
N ILE A 215 -7.94 4.60 49.69
CA ILE A 215 -8.77 3.54 49.10
C ILE A 215 -10.22 3.60 49.60
N LYS A 216 -10.44 3.99 50.86
CA LYS A 216 -11.77 4.10 51.48
C LYS A 216 -12.72 5.03 50.73
N ASP A 217 -12.21 6.10 50.12
CA ASP A 217 -13.01 7.09 49.37
C ASP A 217 -13.27 6.66 47.92
N THR A 218 -12.74 5.49 47.53
CA THR A 218 -12.82 4.95 46.17
C THR A 218 -13.55 3.61 46.11
N LEU A 219 -14.03 3.07 47.25
CA LEU A 219 -14.74 1.80 47.32
C LEU A 219 -16.25 1.98 47.08
N PRO A 220 -16.92 1.01 46.41
CA PRO A 220 -16.34 -0.17 45.77
C PRO A 220 -15.46 0.22 44.57
N LEU A 221 -14.32 -0.46 44.41
CA LEU A 221 -13.41 -0.18 43.30
C LEU A 221 -13.35 -1.37 42.36
N SER A 222 -13.58 -1.10 41.09
CA SER A 222 -13.53 -2.11 40.03
C SER A 222 -12.37 -1.89 39.08
N ILE A 223 -11.82 -2.99 38.56
CA ILE A 223 -10.80 -3.00 37.51
C ILE A 223 -11.33 -3.83 36.35
N ILE A 224 -11.28 -3.27 35.14
CA ILE A 224 -11.53 -4.00 33.90
C ILE A 224 -10.19 -4.23 33.21
N VAL A 225 -9.93 -5.48 32.81
CA VAL A 225 -8.86 -5.85 31.89
C VAL A 225 -9.50 -6.09 30.53
N ALA A 226 -8.95 -5.49 29.49
CA ALA A 226 -9.47 -5.57 28.14
C ALA A 226 -8.36 -5.96 27.15
N ASP A 227 -8.71 -6.74 26.14
CA ASP A 227 -7.76 -7.26 25.16
C ASP A 227 -8.36 -7.26 23.74
N VAL A 228 -7.61 -6.74 22.77
CA VAL A 228 -8.03 -6.69 21.38
C VAL A 228 -7.96 -8.08 20.74
N ASN A 229 -9.11 -8.62 20.35
CA ASN A 229 -9.19 -9.95 19.77
C ASN A 229 -8.59 -9.98 18.36
N GLY A 230 -7.67 -10.92 18.14
CA GLY A 230 -7.19 -11.27 16.81
C GLY A 230 -6.24 -10.24 16.18
N LEU A 231 -5.63 -9.34 16.96
CA LEU A 231 -4.69 -8.34 16.44
C LEU A 231 -3.57 -8.97 15.59
N LYS A 232 -2.99 -10.10 16.03
CA LYS A 232 -1.98 -10.83 15.24
C LYS A 232 -2.52 -11.30 13.88
N LEU A 233 -3.73 -11.86 13.85
CA LEU A 233 -4.37 -12.27 12.58
C LEU A 233 -4.52 -11.08 11.64
N VAL A 234 -4.91 -9.93 12.18
CA VAL A 234 -5.07 -8.71 11.40
C VAL A 234 -3.73 -8.23 10.87
N ASN A 235 -2.69 -8.17 11.70
CA ASN A 235 -1.35 -7.76 11.28
C ASN A 235 -0.77 -8.67 10.21
N ASP A 236 -0.90 -9.99 10.37
CA ASP A 236 -0.35 -10.97 9.44
C ASP A 236 -1.09 -10.96 8.08
N SER A 237 -2.38 -10.59 8.07
CA SER A 237 -3.23 -10.62 6.88
C SER A 237 -3.34 -9.26 6.16
N PHE A 238 -3.37 -8.17 6.91
CA PHE A 238 -3.67 -6.81 6.42
C PHE A 238 -2.57 -5.78 6.74
N GLY A 239 -1.54 -6.17 7.49
CA GLY A 239 -0.40 -5.31 7.84
C GLY A 239 -0.60 -4.52 9.14
N HIS A 240 0.53 -4.04 9.69
CA HIS A 240 0.57 -3.36 10.99
C HIS A 240 -0.19 -2.03 11.02
N LEU A 241 -0.28 -1.30 9.90
CA LEU A 241 -1.03 -0.04 9.84
C LEU A 241 -2.52 -0.24 10.17
N ILE A 242 -3.11 -1.34 9.70
CA ILE A 242 -4.50 -1.69 10.01
C ILE A 242 -4.62 -2.16 11.46
N GLY A 243 -3.66 -2.94 11.97
CA GLY A 243 -3.61 -3.29 13.38
C GLY A 243 -3.57 -2.07 14.30
N ASP A 244 -2.73 -1.09 13.99
CA ASP A 244 -2.64 0.18 14.71
C ASP A 244 -3.96 0.94 14.71
N GLN A 245 -4.70 0.92 13.59
CA GLN A 245 -6.04 1.51 13.53
C GLN A 245 -7.03 0.77 14.45
N ILE A 246 -6.99 -0.56 14.52
CA ILE A 246 -7.84 -1.33 15.45
C ILE A 246 -7.51 -1.00 16.90
N ILE A 247 -6.23 -0.88 17.25
CA ILE A 247 -5.80 -0.51 18.60
C ILE A 247 -6.30 0.90 18.95
N LYS A 248 -6.10 1.88 18.06
CA LYS A 248 -6.60 3.26 18.24
C LYS A 248 -8.11 3.30 18.42
N LYS A 249 -8.86 2.51 17.64
CA LYS A 249 -10.32 2.51 17.72
C LYS A 249 -10.84 1.80 18.96
N SER A 250 -10.15 0.74 19.39
CA SER A 250 -10.42 0.08 20.67
C SER A 250 -10.20 1.04 21.85
N ALA A 251 -9.08 1.79 21.83
CA ALA A 251 -8.77 2.82 22.81
C ALA A 251 -9.85 3.93 22.84
N MET A 252 -10.31 4.39 21.68
CA MET A 252 -11.38 5.38 21.56
C MET A 252 -12.69 4.87 22.16
N ILE A 253 -13.11 3.64 21.84
CA ILE A 253 -14.33 3.04 22.41
C ILE A 253 -14.25 2.98 23.94
N LEU A 254 -13.13 2.49 24.49
CA LEU A 254 -12.93 2.41 25.94
C LEU A 254 -12.99 3.79 26.59
N LYS A 255 -12.32 4.80 26.00
CA LYS A 255 -12.32 6.18 26.49
C LYS A 255 -13.71 6.80 26.46
N GLU A 256 -14.47 6.60 25.40
CA GLU A 256 -15.82 7.15 25.26
C GLU A 256 -16.82 6.53 26.25
N VAL A 257 -16.76 5.20 26.45
CA VAL A 257 -17.69 4.51 27.37
C VAL A 257 -17.35 4.81 28.83
N CYS A 258 -16.06 4.99 29.14
CA CYS A 258 -15.60 5.24 30.51
C CYS A 258 -15.65 6.74 30.87
N GLY A 259 -15.49 7.66 29.92
CA GLY A 259 -15.53 9.10 30.19
C GLY A 259 -14.31 9.59 30.96
N LYS A 260 -14.41 10.79 31.55
CA LYS A 260 -13.32 11.45 32.28
C LYS A 260 -13.20 11.01 33.75
N ASP A 261 -14.24 10.36 34.28
CA ASP A 261 -14.31 9.96 35.70
C ASP A 261 -13.48 8.71 36.01
N TYR A 262 -13.01 8.00 34.98
CA TYR A 262 -12.21 6.79 35.11
C TYR A 262 -10.87 6.89 34.39
N ILE A 263 -9.94 6.06 34.86
CA ILE A 263 -8.60 5.98 34.29
C ILE A 263 -8.61 4.87 33.24
N VAL A 264 -8.35 5.22 31.99
CA VAL A 264 -8.21 4.28 30.87
C VAL A 264 -6.77 4.31 30.39
N ALA A 265 -6.11 3.16 30.36
CA ALA A 265 -4.73 3.06 29.90
C ALA A 265 -4.51 1.91 28.94
N ARG A 266 -3.50 2.07 28.10
CA ARG A 266 -2.91 0.96 27.36
C ARG A 266 -1.86 0.29 28.25
N TRP A 267 -2.11 -0.97 28.61
CA TRP A 267 -1.29 -1.74 29.54
C TRP A 267 -0.19 -2.54 28.81
N GLY A 268 -0.49 -3.02 27.60
CA GLY A 268 0.39 -3.82 26.76
C GLY A 268 0.22 -3.51 25.27
N GLY A 269 0.59 -4.45 24.39
CA GLY A 269 0.48 -4.27 22.93
C GLY A 269 -0.97 -4.15 22.47
N ASP A 270 -1.78 -5.14 22.81
CA ASP A 270 -3.21 -5.27 22.56
C ASP A 270 -4.07 -5.15 23.83
N GLU A 271 -3.42 -4.91 24.98
CA GLU A 271 -4.06 -4.93 26.30
C GLU A 271 -4.33 -3.53 26.84
N PHE A 272 -5.49 -3.37 27.46
CA PHE A 272 -5.96 -2.15 28.11
C PHE A 272 -6.40 -2.43 29.53
N LEU A 273 -6.29 -1.41 30.38
CA LEU A 273 -6.76 -1.44 31.75
C LEU A 273 -7.67 -0.24 32.01
N VAL A 274 -8.78 -0.48 32.72
CA VAL A 274 -9.66 0.56 33.22
C VAL A 274 -9.78 0.44 34.74
N ILE A 275 -9.54 1.54 35.46
CA ILE A 275 -9.77 1.63 36.91
C ILE A 275 -11.01 2.48 37.13
N LEU A 276 -11.99 1.91 37.85
CA LEU A 276 -13.29 2.50 38.12
C LEU A 276 -13.50 2.64 39.63
N PRO A 277 -13.05 3.75 40.24
CA PRO A 277 -13.42 4.09 41.61
C PRO A 277 -14.94 4.20 41.78
N ASN A 278 -15.44 3.93 42.98
CA ASN A 278 -16.84 4.09 43.37
C ASN A 278 -17.81 3.40 42.40
N THR A 279 -17.40 2.24 41.88
CA THR A 279 -18.13 1.49 40.86
C THR A 279 -18.25 0.02 41.26
N ASP A 280 -19.48 -0.45 41.38
CA ASP A 280 -19.80 -1.84 41.72
C ASP A 280 -19.83 -2.78 40.49
N VAL A 281 -20.02 -4.08 40.75
CA VAL A 281 -20.02 -5.14 39.72
C VAL A 281 -21.13 -4.94 38.69
N ASP A 282 -22.32 -4.49 39.09
CA ASP A 282 -23.45 -4.39 38.16
C ASP A 282 -23.34 -3.15 37.26
N GLN A 283 -22.77 -2.06 37.78
CA GLN A 283 -22.36 -0.91 36.98
C GLN A 283 -21.26 -1.28 35.97
N VAL A 284 -20.27 -2.08 36.37
CA VAL A 284 -19.24 -2.60 35.46
C VAL A 284 -19.85 -3.44 34.34
N LYS A 285 -20.76 -4.36 34.66
CA LYS A 285 -21.44 -5.19 33.63
C LYS A 285 -22.16 -4.35 32.59
N LYS A 286 -22.88 -3.30 33.01
CA LYS A 286 -23.54 -2.36 32.09
C LYS A 286 -22.53 -1.67 31.17
N ARG A 287 -21.35 -1.28 31.68
CA ARG A 287 -20.29 -0.69 30.87
C ARG A 287 -19.69 -1.68 29.89
N VAL A 288 -19.44 -2.92 30.32
CA VAL A 288 -18.97 -4.01 29.44
C VAL A 288 -19.95 -4.27 28.31
N GLU A 289 -21.26 -4.27 28.58
CA GLU A 289 -22.29 -4.39 27.56
C GLU A 289 -22.24 -3.23 26.55
N LEU A 290 -22.09 -1.99 27.02
CA LEU A 290 -21.91 -0.83 26.14
C LEU A 290 -20.64 -0.91 25.29
N ILE A 291 -19.52 -1.41 25.85
CA ILE A 291 -18.28 -1.65 25.10
C ILE A 291 -18.55 -2.66 23.98
N ASN A 292 -19.19 -3.79 24.29
CA ASN A 292 -19.51 -4.82 23.31
C ASN A 292 -20.40 -4.29 22.18
N ASN A 293 -21.47 -3.54 22.51
CA ASN A 293 -22.36 -2.95 21.51
C ASN A 293 -21.62 -1.97 20.59
N LYS A 294 -20.78 -1.07 21.15
CA LYS A 294 -19.96 -0.16 20.33
C LYS A 294 -18.96 -0.89 19.45
N CYS A 295 -18.39 -2.00 19.92
CA CYS A 295 -17.51 -2.84 19.11
C CYS A 295 -18.26 -3.46 17.94
N GLU A 296 -19.48 -3.97 18.15
CA GLU A 296 -20.32 -4.57 17.10
C GLU A 296 -20.67 -3.56 15.99
N ASP A 297 -20.87 -2.29 16.35
CA ASP A 297 -21.18 -1.21 15.40
C ASP A 297 -19.93 -0.61 14.71
N THR A 298 -18.72 -1.05 15.08
CA THR A 298 -17.48 -0.44 14.60
C THR A 298 -16.65 -1.41 13.77
N ALA A 299 -16.34 -1.01 12.53
CA ALA A 299 -15.41 -1.73 11.66
C ALA A 299 -14.42 -0.79 10.97
N ILE A 300 -13.20 -1.28 10.74
CA ILE A 300 -12.13 -0.59 10.00
C ILE A 300 -11.88 -1.40 8.73
N ASN A 301 -12.06 -0.79 7.56
CA ASN A 301 -11.93 -1.49 6.27
C ASN A 301 -12.72 -2.81 6.20
N SER A 302 -13.90 -2.85 6.82
CA SER A 302 -14.77 -4.05 6.93
C SER A 302 -14.25 -5.12 7.91
N ILE A 303 -13.18 -4.83 8.67
CA ILE A 303 -12.69 -5.66 9.76
C ILE A 303 -13.33 -5.15 11.06
N PRO A 304 -14.13 -5.97 11.76
CA PRO A 304 -14.81 -5.55 12.98
C PRO A 304 -13.82 -5.33 14.12
N VAL A 305 -14.12 -4.34 14.97
CA VAL A 305 -13.41 -4.18 16.25
C VAL A 305 -13.99 -5.18 17.24
N SER A 306 -13.13 -5.90 17.96
CA SER A 306 -13.57 -6.86 18.96
C SER A 306 -12.62 -6.83 20.15
N ILE A 307 -13.20 -6.66 21.34
CA ILE A 307 -12.47 -6.56 22.60
C ILE A 307 -13.02 -7.63 23.55
N SER A 308 -12.15 -8.47 24.10
CA SER A 308 -12.50 -9.32 25.24
C SER A 308 -12.31 -8.51 26.52
N THR A 309 -13.25 -8.60 27.45
CA THR A 309 -13.20 -7.88 28.73
C THR A 309 -13.42 -8.83 29.90
N SER A 310 -12.66 -8.63 30.98
CA SER A 310 -12.87 -9.26 32.28
C SER A 310 -12.80 -8.20 33.36
N HIS A 311 -13.33 -8.48 34.54
CA HIS A 311 -13.32 -7.51 35.62
C HIS A 311 -13.24 -8.16 37.00
N ALA A 312 -12.80 -7.38 37.98
CA ALA A 312 -12.85 -7.72 39.39
C ALA A 312 -13.15 -6.46 40.23
N THR A 313 -13.84 -6.65 41.35
CA THR A 313 -14.23 -5.57 42.25
C THR A 313 -13.78 -5.88 43.66
N THR A 314 -13.17 -4.91 44.33
CA THR A 314 -12.89 -4.97 45.77
C THR A 314 -13.85 -4.06 46.54
N HIS A 315 -14.24 -4.54 47.72
CA HIS A 315 -14.97 -3.79 48.75
C HIS A 315 -14.13 -3.68 50.03
N ASP A 316 -12.92 -4.25 50.03
CA ASP A 316 -12.04 -4.34 51.19
C ASP A 316 -10.89 -3.35 51.03
N HIS A 317 -10.82 -2.39 51.96
CA HIS A 317 -9.76 -1.39 52.03
C HIS A 317 -8.41 -1.97 52.46
N LEU A 318 -8.37 -3.21 52.95
CA LEU A 318 -7.13 -3.92 53.29
C LEU A 318 -6.59 -4.75 52.11
N GLU A 319 -7.37 -4.92 51.04
CA GLU A 319 -6.93 -5.66 49.85
C GLU A 319 -6.08 -4.76 48.94
N PRO A 320 -4.81 -5.11 48.67
CA PRO A 320 -3.99 -4.38 47.69
C PRO A 320 -4.62 -4.44 46.30
N LEU A 321 -4.60 -3.33 45.56
CA LEU A 321 -5.24 -3.23 44.24
C LEU A 321 -4.65 -4.21 43.23
N TYR A 322 -3.36 -4.53 43.36
CA TYR A 322 -2.70 -5.54 42.53
C TYR A 322 -3.38 -6.92 42.63
N LYS A 323 -3.96 -7.29 43.78
CA LYS A 323 -4.69 -8.56 43.94
C LYS A 323 -6.03 -8.52 43.18
N THR A 324 -6.71 -7.38 43.17
CA THR A 324 -7.91 -7.16 42.35
C THR A 324 -7.59 -7.22 40.87
N LEU A 325 -6.52 -6.55 40.43
CA LEU A 325 -6.01 -6.64 39.06
C LEU A 325 -5.74 -8.10 38.65
N LYS A 326 -4.99 -8.82 39.48
CA LYS A 326 -4.66 -10.23 39.23
C LYS A 326 -5.90 -11.11 39.09
N ARG A 327 -6.95 -10.90 39.89
CA ARG A 327 -8.22 -11.64 39.74
C ARG A 327 -8.88 -11.38 38.37
N ALA A 328 -8.84 -10.14 37.89
CA ALA A 328 -9.37 -9.81 36.57
C ALA A 328 -8.52 -10.46 35.46
N GLU A 329 -7.19 -10.39 35.55
CA GLU A 329 -6.26 -11.04 34.60
C GLU A 329 -6.43 -12.57 34.57
N ASP A 330 -6.48 -13.22 35.74
CA ASP A 330 -6.67 -14.66 35.85
C ASP A 330 -8.02 -15.10 35.22
N SER A 331 -9.06 -14.27 35.37
CA SER A 331 -10.35 -14.50 34.72
C SER A 331 -10.26 -14.35 33.20
N MET A 332 -9.56 -13.33 32.69
CA MET A 332 -9.32 -13.13 31.25
C MET A 332 -8.59 -14.33 30.66
N TYR A 333 -7.52 -14.78 31.32
CA TYR A 333 -6.71 -15.88 30.84
C TYR A 333 -7.51 -17.19 30.74
N LYS A 334 -8.31 -17.51 31.77
CA LYS A 334 -9.22 -18.67 31.75
C LYS A 334 -10.23 -18.59 30.61
N GLU A 335 -10.82 -17.42 30.38
CA GLU A 335 -11.77 -17.23 29.30
C GLU A 335 -11.13 -17.40 27.92
N LYS A 336 -9.94 -16.82 27.72
CA LYS A 336 -9.15 -17.01 26.49
C LYS A 336 -8.79 -18.47 26.25
N LEU A 337 -8.38 -19.22 27.28
CA LEU A 337 -8.07 -20.64 27.11
C LEU A 337 -9.28 -21.45 26.64
N ILE A 338 -10.44 -21.22 27.25
CA ILE A 338 -11.68 -21.96 26.92
C ILE A 338 -12.21 -21.53 25.54
N LYS A 339 -12.13 -20.24 25.21
CA LYS A 339 -12.81 -19.67 24.04
C LYS A 339 -11.89 -19.35 22.86
N SER A 340 -10.57 -19.48 22.95
CA SER A 340 -9.62 -19.02 21.91
C SER A 340 -9.94 -19.54 20.50
N SER A 341 -10.25 -20.83 20.36
CA SER A 341 -10.63 -21.43 19.06
C SER A 341 -11.97 -20.87 18.55
N SER A 342 -12.94 -20.67 19.45
CA SER A 342 -14.25 -20.09 19.15
C SER A 342 -14.15 -18.60 18.78
N ILE A 343 -13.31 -17.82 19.46
CA ILE A 343 -13.12 -16.38 19.22
C ILE A 343 -12.56 -16.16 17.81
N LYS A 344 -11.52 -16.90 17.40
CA LYS A 344 -10.95 -16.75 16.06
C LYS A 344 -11.95 -17.13 14.97
N ARG A 345 -12.72 -18.22 15.16
CA ARG A 345 -13.79 -18.59 14.23
C ARG A 345 -14.89 -17.52 14.18
N LYS A 346 -15.30 -16.98 15.33
CA LYS A 346 -16.29 -15.89 15.41
C LYS A 346 -15.78 -14.67 14.67
N LEU A 347 -14.52 -14.29 14.88
CA LEU A 347 -13.88 -13.17 14.18
C LEU A 347 -13.84 -13.37 12.66
N ILE A 348 -13.41 -14.54 12.18
CA ILE A 348 -13.41 -14.86 10.74
C ILE A 348 -14.83 -14.79 10.16
N LYS A 349 -15.83 -15.28 10.91
CA LYS A 349 -17.24 -15.18 10.50
C LYS A 349 -17.72 -13.72 10.48
N MET A 350 -17.33 -12.89 11.44
CA MET A 350 -17.67 -11.47 11.46
C MET A 350 -17.02 -10.74 10.28
N ILE A 351 -15.72 -10.97 10.01
CA ILE A 351 -15.00 -10.48 8.83
C ILE A 351 -15.78 -10.83 7.54
N LEU A 352 -16.17 -12.10 7.39
CA LEU A 352 -16.92 -12.56 6.23
C LEU A 352 -18.30 -11.87 6.13
N ASN A 353 -19.03 -11.77 7.23
CA ASN A 353 -20.35 -11.15 7.25
C ASN A 353 -20.26 -9.65 6.93
N THR A 354 -19.34 -8.91 7.55
CA THR A 354 -19.13 -7.48 7.26
C THR A 354 -18.71 -7.27 5.81
N TYR A 355 -17.91 -8.17 5.24
CA TYR A 355 -17.60 -8.16 3.81
C TYR A 355 -18.87 -8.38 2.96
N PHE A 356 -19.68 -9.38 3.28
CA PHE A 356 -20.93 -9.69 2.55
C PHE A 356 -22.02 -8.63 2.67
N ASP A 357 -22.16 -8.01 3.83
CA ASP A 357 -23.12 -6.92 4.06
C ASP A 357 -22.74 -5.68 3.22
N LYS A 358 -21.44 -5.46 3.06
CA LYS A 358 -20.90 -4.39 2.21
C LYS A 358 -20.95 -4.73 0.71
N TYR A 359 -20.83 -6.01 0.36
CA TYR A 359 -20.81 -6.50 -1.03
C TYR A 359 -21.83 -7.64 -1.27
N PRO A 360 -23.13 -7.33 -1.38
CA PRO A 360 -24.18 -8.35 -1.53
C PRO A 360 -24.00 -9.28 -2.74
N LYS A 361 -23.45 -8.77 -3.85
CA LYS A 361 -23.17 -9.58 -5.05
C LYS A 361 -22.13 -10.68 -4.79
N GLU A 362 -21.12 -10.39 -3.96
CA GLU A 362 -20.10 -11.36 -3.59
C GLU A 362 -20.67 -12.42 -2.64
N LYS A 363 -21.66 -12.06 -1.81
CA LYS A 363 -22.43 -13.01 -1.00
C LYS A 363 -23.21 -13.97 -1.89
N GLU A 364 -23.97 -13.46 -2.86
CA GLU A 364 -24.73 -14.29 -3.79
C GLU A 364 -23.81 -15.23 -4.59
N HIS A 365 -22.68 -14.70 -5.08
CA HIS A 365 -21.65 -15.48 -5.76
C HIS A 365 -21.13 -16.62 -4.88
N ALA A 366 -20.68 -16.33 -3.65
CA ALA A 366 -20.16 -17.34 -2.74
C ALA A 366 -21.18 -18.44 -2.41
N MET A 367 -22.46 -18.07 -2.23
CA MET A 367 -23.53 -19.04 -1.97
C MET A 367 -23.83 -19.90 -3.20
N CYS A 368 -23.83 -19.32 -4.40
CA CYS A 368 -24.01 -20.07 -5.65
C CYS A 368 -22.85 -21.05 -5.88
N VAL A 369 -21.61 -20.58 -5.73
CA VAL A 369 -20.41 -21.42 -5.87
C VAL A 369 -20.41 -22.57 -4.85
N SER A 370 -20.84 -22.31 -3.62
CA SER A 370 -21.01 -23.34 -2.58
C SER A 370 -22.03 -24.41 -3.00
N ASP A 371 -23.22 -24.01 -3.45
CA ASP A 371 -24.27 -24.92 -3.90
C ASP A 371 -23.84 -25.76 -5.12
N LEU A 372 -23.24 -25.12 -6.13
CA LEU A 372 -22.72 -25.82 -7.31
C LEU A 372 -21.61 -26.81 -6.93
N SER A 373 -20.68 -26.42 -6.06
CA SER A 373 -19.60 -27.30 -5.59
C SER A 373 -20.16 -28.54 -4.87
N VAL A 374 -21.19 -28.37 -4.04
CA VAL A 374 -21.89 -29.48 -3.37
C VAL A 374 -22.58 -30.39 -4.38
N LYS A 375 -23.28 -29.83 -5.37
CA LYS A 375 -23.97 -30.60 -6.41
C LYS A 375 -22.99 -31.42 -7.26
N ILE A 376 -21.88 -30.82 -7.69
CA ILE A 376 -20.81 -31.52 -8.42
C ILE A 376 -20.22 -32.63 -7.55
N GLY A 377 -19.89 -32.35 -6.28
CA GLY A 377 -19.37 -33.34 -5.36
C GLY A 377 -20.31 -34.54 -5.19
N LYS A 378 -21.62 -34.30 -5.10
CA LYS A 378 -22.64 -35.37 -5.01
C LYS A 378 -22.73 -36.18 -6.30
N ALA A 379 -22.74 -35.54 -7.46
CA ALA A 379 -22.70 -36.20 -8.77
C ALA A 379 -21.44 -37.09 -8.93
N MET A 380 -20.33 -36.70 -8.32
CA MET A 380 -19.09 -37.46 -8.29
C MET A 380 -18.99 -38.48 -7.14
N ASN A 381 -20.10 -38.76 -6.44
CA ASN A 381 -20.19 -39.69 -5.31
C ASN A 381 -19.13 -39.42 -4.22
N ARG A 382 -18.87 -38.15 -3.90
CA ARG A 382 -17.97 -37.76 -2.81
C ARG A 382 -18.58 -38.04 -1.43
N SER A 383 -17.74 -38.26 -0.45
CA SER A 383 -18.16 -38.52 0.94
C SER A 383 -18.82 -37.30 1.58
N GLU A 384 -19.71 -37.50 2.56
CA GLU A 384 -20.33 -36.41 3.35
C GLU A 384 -19.30 -35.45 3.96
N GLN A 385 -18.12 -35.94 4.33
CA GLN A 385 -17.03 -35.10 4.83
C GLN A 385 -16.47 -34.17 3.74
N GLU A 386 -16.27 -34.68 2.53
CA GLU A 386 -15.83 -33.87 1.38
C GLU A 386 -16.92 -32.88 0.94
N ILE A 387 -18.19 -33.28 0.99
CA ILE A 387 -19.33 -32.38 0.70
C ILE A 387 -19.35 -31.20 1.68
N ARG A 388 -19.17 -31.44 2.98
CA ARG A 388 -19.05 -30.35 3.98
C ARG A 388 -17.84 -29.46 3.75
N LYS A 389 -16.74 -29.99 3.23
CA LYS A 389 -15.57 -29.18 2.83
C LYS A 389 -15.92 -28.32 1.62
N LEU A 390 -16.54 -28.89 0.58
CA LEU A 390 -16.99 -28.19 -0.63
C LEU A 390 -17.94 -27.03 -0.32
N GLU A 391 -18.91 -27.28 0.56
CA GLU A 391 -19.83 -26.25 1.06
C GLU A 391 -19.06 -25.07 1.68
N LYS A 392 -18.16 -25.36 2.64
CA LYS A 392 -17.37 -24.33 3.32
C LYS A 392 -16.40 -23.61 2.37
N VAL A 393 -15.65 -24.32 1.52
CA VAL A 393 -14.70 -23.64 0.61
C VAL A 393 -15.42 -22.74 -0.38
N GLY A 394 -16.60 -23.11 -0.87
CA GLY A 394 -17.41 -22.23 -1.72
C GLY A 394 -17.80 -20.94 -1.01
N VAL A 395 -18.16 -20.99 0.27
CA VAL A 395 -18.49 -19.79 1.07
C VAL A 395 -17.26 -18.93 1.36
N TYR A 396 -16.11 -19.53 1.64
CA TYR A 396 -14.92 -18.82 2.13
C TYR A 396 -13.89 -18.44 1.05
N HIS A 397 -13.95 -19.00 -0.17
CA HIS A 397 -12.85 -18.91 -1.16
C HIS A 397 -12.38 -17.47 -1.44
N ASP A 398 -13.30 -16.52 -1.43
CA ASP A 398 -13.03 -15.13 -1.73
C ASP A 398 -12.89 -14.22 -0.50
N ILE A 399 -12.80 -14.78 0.72
CA ILE A 399 -12.68 -13.98 1.95
C ILE A 399 -11.48 -13.01 1.93
N GLY A 400 -10.41 -13.36 1.21
CA GLY A 400 -9.23 -12.50 1.08
C GLY A 400 -9.47 -11.22 0.27
N LYS A 401 -10.56 -11.14 -0.52
CA LYS A 401 -10.93 -9.91 -1.24
C LYS A 401 -11.24 -8.74 -0.29
N ILE A 402 -11.47 -9.01 1.00
CA ILE A 402 -11.68 -7.98 2.01
C ILE A 402 -10.47 -7.03 2.17
N ALA A 403 -9.26 -7.49 1.81
CA ALA A 403 -8.06 -6.68 1.85
C ALA A 403 -7.90 -5.73 0.64
N LEU A 404 -8.69 -5.93 -0.42
CA LEU A 404 -8.54 -5.16 -1.65
C LEU A 404 -9.11 -3.76 -1.51
N ASP A 405 -8.46 -2.79 -2.16
CA ASP A 405 -9.02 -1.45 -2.32
C ASP A 405 -10.37 -1.52 -3.03
N GLN A 406 -11.34 -0.70 -2.59
CA GLN A 406 -12.70 -0.73 -3.13
C GLN A 406 -12.74 -0.39 -4.61
N ASN A 407 -11.83 0.45 -5.09
CA ASN A 407 -11.74 0.83 -6.49
C ASN A 407 -11.25 -0.36 -7.33
N ILE A 408 -10.28 -1.12 -6.83
CA ILE A 408 -9.79 -2.35 -7.49
C ILE A 408 -10.88 -3.43 -7.52
N LEU A 409 -11.66 -3.55 -6.43
CA LEU A 409 -12.73 -4.55 -6.36
C LEU A 409 -13.87 -4.24 -7.35
N LYS A 410 -14.25 -2.96 -7.50
CA LYS A 410 -15.35 -2.50 -8.37
C LYS A 410 -14.98 -2.43 -9.86
N LYS A 411 -13.70 -2.28 -10.19
CA LYS A 411 -13.24 -2.22 -11.57
C LYS A 411 -13.40 -3.57 -12.27
N ASN A 412 -13.77 -3.51 -13.55
CA ASN A 412 -13.71 -4.69 -14.42
C ASN A 412 -12.25 -5.10 -14.59
N TYR A 413 -11.99 -6.41 -14.59
CA TYR A 413 -10.64 -6.97 -14.69
C TYR A 413 -9.86 -6.43 -15.91
N GLN A 414 -10.55 -6.18 -17.03
CA GLN A 414 -9.98 -5.66 -18.28
C GLN A 414 -9.42 -4.22 -18.19
N ILE A 415 -9.77 -3.47 -17.14
CA ILE A 415 -9.41 -2.05 -16.96
C ILE A 415 -8.40 -1.91 -15.80
N LEU A 416 -7.97 -3.02 -15.19
CA LEU A 416 -6.98 -3.00 -14.12
C LEU A 416 -5.57 -2.82 -14.72
N THR A 417 -4.73 -2.05 -14.04
CA THR A 417 -3.30 -2.01 -14.33
C THR A 417 -2.60 -3.30 -13.88
N ASP A 418 -1.38 -3.56 -14.35
CA ASP A 418 -0.62 -4.73 -13.91
C ASP A 418 -0.39 -4.75 -12.38
N GLU A 419 -0.16 -3.58 -11.79
CA GLU A 419 -0.07 -3.43 -10.33
C GLU A 419 -1.38 -3.81 -9.63
N GLU A 420 -2.52 -3.33 -10.15
CA GLU A 420 -3.84 -3.64 -9.59
C GLU A 420 -4.22 -5.13 -9.77
N ILE A 421 -3.81 -5.75 -10.89
CA ILE A 421 -3.96 -7.18 -11.13
C ILE A 421 -3.14 -7.98 -10.12
N ASN A 422 -1.88 -7.61 -9.90
CA ASN A 422 -1.02 -8.27 -8.93
C ASN A 422 -1.58 -8.13 -7.51
N GLU A 423 -2.08 -6.96 -7.14
CA GLU A 423 -2.74 -6.76 -5.85
C GLU A 423 -4.00 -7.62 -5.73
N ARG A 424 -4.83 -7.67 -6.78
CA ARG A 424 -6.02 -8.52 -6.82
C ARG A 424 -5.68 -9.99 -6.66
N LYS A 425 -4.60 -10.50 -7.28
CA LYS A 425 -4.15 -11.91 -7.15
C LYS A 425 -3.79 -12.30 -5.71
N ARG A 426 -3.36 -11.34 -4.87
CA ARG A 426 -2.98 -11.62 -3.47
C ARG A 426 -4.15 -12.08 -2.59
N HIS A 427 -5.39 -11.89 -3.00
CA HIS A 427 -6.56 -12.32 -2.21
C HIS A 427 -6.51 -13.82 -1.86
N ALA A 428 -5.99 -14.68 -2.73
CA ALA A 428 -5.85 -16.11 -2.44
C ALA A 428 -4.90 -16.35 -1.26
N ALA A 429 -3.74 -15.68 -1.25
CA ALA A 429 -2.77 -15.76 -0.16
C ALA A 429 -3.29 -15.12 1.14
N ILE A 430 -4.04 -14.04 1.05
CA ILE A 430 -4.66 -13.40 2.22
C ILE A 430 -5.76 -14.28 2.80
N GLY A 431 -6.62 -14.86 1.97
CA GLY A 431 -7.65 -15.81 2.38
C GLY A 431 -7.05 -17.04 3.09
N TYR A 432 -5.94 -17.55 2.58
CA TYR A 432 -5.15 -18.59 3.25
C TYR A 432 -4.70 -18.17 4.67
N ARG A 433 -4.10 -16.98 4.82
CA ARG A 433 -3.66 -16.47 6.14
C ARG A 433 -4.82 -16.32 7.12
N ILE A 434 -5.95 -15.80 6.65
CA ILE A 434 -7.16 -15.62 7.47
C ILE A 434 -7.65 -16.96 8.01
N LEU A 435 -7.78 -17.97 7.15
CA LEU A 435 -8.26 -19.28 7.57
C LEU A 435 -7.26 -20.05 8.43
N CYS A 436 -5.96 -19.94 8.15
CA CYS A 436 -4.89 -20.58 8.95
C CYS A 436 -4.86 -20.13 10.40
N ALA A 437 -5.38 -18.94 10.73
CA ALA A 437 -5.43 -18.48 12.11
C ALA A 437 -6.33 -19.35 13.00
N SER A 438 -7.35 -20.01 12.42
CA SER A 438 -8.29 -20.88 13.13
C SER A 438 -7.96 -22.35 12.94
N ASN A 439 -7.81 -23.10 14.04
CA ASN A 439 -7.53 -24.54 14.00
C ASN A 439 -8.61 -25.34 13.24
N GLU A 440 -9.88 -24.89 13.26
CA GLU A 440 -10.98 -25.59 12.58
C GLU A 440 -10.99 -25.32 11.07
N LEU A 441 -10.55 -24.13 10.64
CA LEU A 441 -10.62 -23.69 9.24
C LEU A 441 -9.28 -23.83 8.50
N SER A 442 -8.18 -24.06 9.21
CA SER A 442 -6.84 -24.19 8.64
C SER A 442 -6.75 -25.30 7.59
N GLU A 443 -7.49 -26.40 7.75
CA GLU A 443 -7.54 -27.47 6.76
C GLU A 443 -8.08 -26.99 5.40
N LEU A 444 -8.97 -26.00 5.42
CA LEU A 444 -9.59 -25.44 4.22
C LEU A 444 -8.69 -24.43 3.51
N ALA A 445 -7.74 -23.84 4.23
CA ALA A 445 -6.91 -22.74 3.74
C ALA A 445 -6.16 -23.12 2.46
N LYS A 446 -5.63 -24.34 2.37
CA LYS A 446 -4.92 -24.83 1.18
C LYS A 446 -5.79 -24.84 -0.08
N TYR A 447 -7.09 -25.13 0.07
CA TYR A 447 -8.00 -25.16 -1.08
C TYR A 447 -8.23 -23.76 -1.62
N ILE A 448 -8.31 -22.78 -0.72
CA ILE A 448 -8.45 -21.36 -1.05
C ILE A 448 -7.15 -20.80 -1.60
N LEU A 449 -5.98 -21.22 -1.13
CA LEU A 449 -4.72 -20.76 -1.71
C LEU A 449 -4.63 -21.12 -3.21
N LEU A 450 -5.09 -22.32 -3.56
CA LEU A 450 -4.87 -22.92 -4.88
C LEU A 450 -6.06 -22.75 -5.85
N HIS A 451 -7.12 -22.03 -5.49
CA HIS A 451 -8.36 -22.01 -6.30
C HIS A 451 -8.25 -21.29 -7.66
N HIS A 452 -7.16 -20.55 -7.89
CA HIS A 452 -6.81 -19.97 -9.19
C HIS A 452 -5.65 -20.69 -9.90
N GLU A 453 -5.19 -21.82 -9.36
CA GLU A 453 -4.25 -22.68 -10.05
C GLU A 453 -4.92 -23.36 -11.24
N ARG A 454 -4.12 -23.68 -12.26
CA ARG A 454 -4.56 -24.28 -13.52
C ARG A 454 -3.83 -25.61 -13.70
N LEU A 455 -4.48 -26.60 -14.32
CA LEU A 455 -3.88 -27.93 -14.49
C LEU A 455 -2.55 -27.86 -15.27
N ASP A 456 -2.47 -26.96 -16.25
CA ASP A 456 -1.29 -26.68 -17.07
C ASP A 456 -0.13 -25.96 -16.32
N GLY A 457 -0.36 -25.49 -15.09
CA GLY A 457 0.62 -24.75 -14.27
C GLY A 457 0.71 -23.25 -14.57
N SER A 458 -0.11 -22.70 -15.47
CA SER A 458 -0.15 -21.26 -15.77
C SER A 458 -0.99 -20.43 -14.78
N GLY A 459 -1.46 -21.07 -13.71
CA GLY A 459 -2.25 -20.44 -12.65
C GLY A 459 -1.42 -19.67 -11.62
N TYR A 460 -2.08 -19.23 -10.55
CA TYR A 460 -1.45 -18.48 -9.45
C TYR A 460 -2.05 -18.92 -8.11
N PRO A 461 -1.35 -18.70 -6.97
CA PRO A 461 -0.10 -17.94 -6.78
C PRO A 461 1.20 -18.72 -7.04
N ASN A 462 1.18 -20.04 -7.06
CA ASN A 462 2.39 -20.88 -7.06
C ASN A 462 2.68 -21.55 -8.41
N GLY A 463 1.73 -21.59 -9.34
CA GLY A 463 1.91 -22.21 -10.67
C GLY A 463 2.04 -23.73 -10.59
N VAL A 464 1.34 -24.36 -9.64
CA VAL A 464 1.42 -25.82 -9.44
C VAL A 464 0.62 -26.56 -10.51
N LYS A 465 1.09 -27.77 -10.89
CA LYS A 465 0.46 -28.60 -11.94
C LYS A 465 -0.42 -29.70 -11.37
N GLU A 466 -1.44 -30.04 -12.14
CA GLU A 466 -2.35 -31.20 -12.03
C GLU A 466 -2.36 -31.95 -10.68
N ASP A 467 -1.48 -32.94 -10.49
CA ASP A 467 -1.44 -33.83 -9.32
C ASP A 467 -1.29 -33.09 -7.97
N SER A 468 -0.75 -31.88 -8.01
CA SER A 468 -0.57 -31.03 -6.82
C SER A 468 -1.83 -30.25 -6.45
N ILE A 469 -2.86 -30.22 -7.30
CA ILE A 469 -4.11 -29.48 -7.07
C ILE A 469 -5.18 -30.44 -6.50
N PRO A 470 -5.61 -30.26 -5.23
CA PRO A 470 -6.58 -31.15 -4.61
C PRO A 470 -7.90 -31.21 -5.38
N LEU A 471 -8.56 -32.37 -5.38
CA LEU A 471 -9.85 -32.56 -6.05
C LEU A 471 -10.91 -31.53 -5.62
N ILE A 472 -10.98 -31.21 -4.32
CA ILE A 472 -11.88 -30.18 -3.76
C ILE A 472 -11.65 -28.82 -4.43
N THR A 473 -10.39 -28.45 -4.68
CA THR A 473 -10.02 -27.21 -5.38
C THR A 473 -10.45 -27.27 -6.84
N ARG A 474 -10.20 -28.38 -7.54
CA ARG A 474 -10.61 -28.54 -8.95
C ARG A 474 -12.14 -28.42 -9.12
N ILE A 475 -12.92 -29.00 -8.21
CA ILE A 475 -14.39 -28.85 -8.19
C ILE A 475 -14.78 -27.39 -7.97
N LEU A 476 -14.17 -26.74 -6.97
CA LEU A 476 -14.41 -25.33 -6.67
C LEU A 476 -14.10 -24.43 -7.88
N THR A 477 -13.01 -24.69 -8.61
CA THR A 477 -12.60 -23.90 -9.78
C THR A 477 -13.63 -23.95 -10.92
N VAL A 478 -14.24 -25.11 -11.17
CA VAL A 478 -15.33 -25.25 -12.16
C VAL A 478 -16.56 -24.45 -11.73
N ALA A 479 -17.02 -24.65 -10.48
CA ALA A 479 -18.18 -23.93 -9.94
C ALA A 479 -17.97 -22.40 -9.94
N ASN A 480 -16.80 -21.94 -9.49
CA ASN A 480 -16.44 -20.53 -9.46
C ASN A 480 -16.40 -19.91 -10.86
N SER A 481 -15.78 -20.60 -11.81
CA SER A 481 -15.64 -20.09 -13.18
C SER A 481 -17.00 -19.98 -13.87
N TYR A 482 -17.86 -20.97 -13.68
CA TYR A 482 -19.23 -20.96 -14.21
C TYR A 482 -20.05 -19.77 -13.68
N ASP A 483 -20.16 -19.62 -12.35
CA ASP A 483 -20.94 -18.49 -11.80
C ASP A 483 -20.32 -17.14 -12.17
N THR A 484 -18.98 -17.05 -12.22
CA THR A 484 -18.28 -15.83 -12.64
C THR A 484 -18.61 -15.43 -14.07
N MET A 485 -18.64 -16.39 -15.01
CA MET A 485 -18.98 -16.15 -16.41
C MET A 485 -20.41 -15.62 -16.56
N LEU A 486 -21.38 -16.22 -15.86
CA LEU A 486 -22.77 -15.77 -15.91
C LEU A 486 -22.96 -14.42 -15.22
N ARG A 487 -22.40 -14.25 -14.02
CA ARG A 487 -22.69 -13.09 -13.16
C ARG A 487 -21.95 -11.83 -13.57
N TYR A 488 -20.67 -11.95 -13.87
CA TYR A 488 -19.80 -10.79 -14.13
C TYR A 488 -19.52 -10.58 -15.62
N GLN A 489 -19.35 -11.66 -16.39
CA GLN A 489 -19.12 -11.55 -17.84
C GLN A 489 -20.43 -11.53 -18.64
N LYS A 490 -21.57 -11.85 -17.99
CA LYS A 490 -22.91 -11.88 -18.59
C LYS A 490 -23.00 -12.79 -19.81
N LEU A 491 -22.22 -13.88 -19.81
CA LEU A 491 -22.35 -14.91 -20.83
C LEU A 491 -23.67 -15.66 -20.64
N SER A 492 -24.21 -16.17 -21.74
CA SER A 492 -25.28 -17.16 -21.69
C SER A 492 -24.78 -18.49 -21.10
N GLU A 493 -25.72 -19.32 -20.63
CA GLU A 493 -25.41 -20.67 -20.12
C GLU A 493 -24.67 -21.51 -21.17
N ASP A 494 -25.09 -21.46 -22.43
CA ASP A 494 -24.46 -22.21 -23.52
C ASP A 494 -23.02 -21.73 -23.79
N GLU A 495 -22.78 -20.41 -23.79
CA GLU A 495 -21.43 -19.85 -23.93
C GLU A 495 -20.52 -20.25 -22.76
N ALA A 496 -21.05 -20.24 -21.53
CA ALA A 496 -20.30 -20.65 -20.34
C ALA A 496 -19.93 -22.14 -20.40
N ILE A 497 -20.88 -23.02 -20.77
CA ILE A 497 -20.64 -24.46 -20.93
C ILE A 497 -19.57 -24.70 -22.01
N ASN A 498 -19.72 -24.08 -23.18
CA ASN A 498 -18.74 -24.23 -24.28
C ASN A 498 -17.34 -23.78 -23.84
N ARG A 499 -17.24 -22.69 -23.08
CA ARG A 499 -15.95 -22.24 -22.55
C ARG A 499 -15.34 -23.20 -21.54
N LEU A 500 -16.15 -23.82 -20.68
CA LEU A 500 -15.67 -24.85 -19.77
C LEU A 500 -15.13 -26.07 -20.55
N ILE A 501 -15.84 -26.49 -21.61
CA ILE A 501 -15.43 -27.61 -22.47
C ILE A 501 -14.11 -27.31 -23.19
N ASN A 502 -13.98 -26.13 -23.81
CA ASN A 502 -12.79 -25.72 -24.56
C ASN A 502 -11.53 -25.54 -23.70
N GLU A 503 -11.67 -25.38 -22.38
CA GLU A 503 -10.54 -25.23 -21.45
C GLU A 503 -10.29 -26.53 -20.63
N VAL A 504 -10.89 -27.67 -21.02
CA VAL A 504 -10.60 -29.00 -20.43
C VAL A 504 -9.14 -29.39 -20.70
N GLY A 505 -8.49 -30.04 -19.74
CA GLY A 505 -7.10 -30.50 -19.84
C GLY A 505 -6.05 -29.39 -19.64
N THR A 506 -6.42 -28.13 -19.84
CA THR A 506 -5.55 -26.97 -19.54
C THR A 506 -5.93 -26.33 -18.22
N ARG A 507 -7.21 -26.00 -18.02
CA ARG A 507 -7.73 -25.37 -16.81
C ARG A 507 -8.59 -26.30 -15.97
N TYR A 508 -9.43 -27.10 -16.63
CA TYR A 508 -10.44 -27.90 -15.95
C TYR A 508 -10.23 -29.39 -16.14
N ASP A 509 -10.60 -30.15 -15.11
CA ASP A 509 -10.57 -31.61 -15.12
C ASP A 509 -11.78 -32.15 -15.89
N SER A 510 -11.53 -33.00 -16.88
CA SER A 510 -12.56 -33.53 -17.78
C SER A 510 -13.69 -34.26 -17.04
N LEU A 511 -13.38 -35.02 -15.99
CA LEU A 511 -14.37 -35.78 -15.23
C LEU A 511 -15.28 -34.85 -14.43
N ILE A 512 -14.74 -33.74 -13.93
CA ILE A 512 -15.50 -32.74 -13.16
C ILE A 512 -16.44 -31.97 -14.09
N VAL A 513 -15.94 -31.46 -15.23
CA VAL A 513 -16.78 -30.70 -16.15
C VAL A 513 -17.88 -31.61 -16.73
N LYS A 514 -17.57 -32.87 -17.06
CA LYS A 514 -18.57 -33.86 -17.49
C LYS A 514 -19.66 -34.05 -16.43
N ALA A 515 -19.27 -34.35 -15.19
CA ALA A 515 -20.23 -34.53 -14.08
C ALA A 515 -21.09 -33.28 -13.88
N PHE A 516 -20.49 -32.08 -14.01
CA PHE A 516 -21.21 -30.82 -13.91
C PHE A 516 -22.25 -30.64 -15.02
N VAL A 517 -21.86 -30.79 -16.29
CA VAL A 517 -22.76 -30.58 -17.43
C VAL A 517 -23.88 -31.63 -17.47
N GLU A 518 -23.55 -32.91 -17.29
CA GLU A 518 -24.52 -34.00 -17.44
C GLU A 518 -25.44 -34.13 -16.22
N GLN A 519 -24.89 -34.09 -15.01
CA GLN A 519 -25.64 -34.45 -13.80
C GLN A 519 -26.11 -33.26 -12.97
N VAL A 520 -25.47 -32.09 -13.13
CA VAL A 520 -25.88 -30.86 -12.41
C VAL A 520 -26.72 -29.96 -13.31
N LEU A 521 -26.31 -29.75 -14.57
CA LEU A 521 -27.04 -28.92 -15.53
C LEU A 521 -28.06 -29.71 -16.37
N ASN A 522 -28.02 -31.05 -16.36
CA ASN A 522 -28.88 -31.92 -17.17
C ASN A 522 -28.79 -31.62 -18.67
N ARG A 523 -27.57 -31.34 -19.16
CA ARG A 523 -27.27 -31.09 -20.57
C ARG A 523 -26.46 -32.24 -21.16
N THR A 524 -26.56 -32.42 -22.47
CA THR A 524 -25.79 -33.44 -23.18
C THR A 524 -24.35 -32.97 -23.38
N TRP A 525 -23.38 -33.78 -22.98
CA TRP A 525 -21.97 -33.58 -23.33
C TRP A 525 -21.75 -34.02 -24.79
N TYR A 526 -21.24 -33.14 -25.65
CA TYR A 526 -20.98 -33.47 -27.06
C TYR A 526 -19.50 -33.85 -27.29
N SER A 527 -19.24 -34.71 -28.27
CA SER A 527 -17.91 -34.97 -28.85
C SER A 527 -17.38 -33.70 -29.52
N VAL A 528 -16.05 -33.56 -29.67
CA VAL A 528 -15.44 -32.39 -30.35
C VAL A 528 -14.34 -32.85 -31.32
N ILE A 529 -14.36 -32.33 -32.57
CA ILE A 529 -13.21 -32.32 -33.49
C ILE A 529 -12.42 -31.02 -33.29
N GLU A 530 -11.17 -31.11 -32.80
CA GLU A 530 -10.27 -29.97 -32.62
C GLU A 530 -9.08 -30.01 -33.59
N GLY A 531 -8.43 -28.86 -33.81
CA GLY A 531 -7.17 -28.79 -34.57
C GLY A 531 -7.27 -28.60 -36.08
N ALA A 532 -8.48 -28.60 -36.66
CA ALA A 532 -8.73 -28.43 -38.10
C ALA A 532 -8.59 -26.98 -38.59
N TYR A 533 -7.52 -26.29 -38.19
CA TYR A 533 -7.26 -24.90 -38.56
C TYR A 533 -6.71 -24.76 -39.99
N ASP A 534 -7.08 -23.67 -40.66
CA ASP A 534 -6.57 -23.32 -41.98
C ASP A 534 -5.04 -23.24 -41.99
N ASN A 535 -4.41 -23.79 -43.03
CA ASN A 535 -2.95 -23.88 -43.13
C ASN A 535 -2.43 -23.59 -44.54
N VAL A 536 -1.17 -23.15 -44.62
CA VAL A 536 -0.47 -22.88 -45.88
C VAL A 536 0.72 -23.82 -45.99
N ILE A 537 0.87 -24.48 -47.14
CA ILE A 537 1.94 -25.44 -47.41
C ILE A 537 2.73 -25.05 -48.66
N GLU A 538 4.01 -25.42 -48.68
CA GLU A 538 4.90 -25.14 -49.80
C GLU A 538 4.50 -25.93 -51.04
N ASN A 539 4.70 -25.35 -52.22
CA ASN A 539 4.60 -26.09 -53.46
C ASN A 539 5.61 -27.25 -53.45
N ASN A 540 5.12 -28.47 -53.65
CA ASN A 540 5.81 -29.76 -53.48
C ASN A 540 6.12 -30.15 -52.03
N GLY A 541 5.57 -29.46 -51.03
CA GLY A 541 5.69 -29.82 -49.62
C GLY A 541 4.85 -31.05 -49.24
N SER A 542 5.23 -31.73 -48.15
CA SER A 542 4.42 -32.80 -47.56
C SER A 542 3.25 -32.23 -46.77
N PHE A 543 2.06 -32.79 -46.95
CA PHE A 543 0.88 -32.42 -46.19
C PHE A 543 0.16 -33.68 -45.71
N ASP A 544 0.07 -33.83 -44.38
CA ASP A 544 -0.76 -34.85 -43.74
C ASP A 544 -2.07 -34.19 -43.29
N PRO A 545 -3.23 -34.61 -43.86
CA PRO A 545 -4.52 -34.05 -43.48
C PRO A 545 -4.91 -34.34 -42.02
N LEU A 546 -4.31 -35.34 -41.38
CA LEU A 546 -4.53 -35.67 -39.97
C LEU A 546 -3.57 -34.95 -39.01
N ASP A 547 -2.61 -34.18 -39.52
CA ASP A 547 -1.66 -33.46 -38.68
C ASP A 547 -2.37 -32.38 -37.86
N GLN A 548 -2.09 -32.39 -36.55
CA GLN A 548 -2.69 -31.54 -35.51
C GLN A 548 -4.21 -31.71 -35.32
N ILE A 549 -4.85 -32.71 -35.94
CA ILE A 549 -6.27 -33.00 -35.72
C ILE A 549 -6.44 -33.90 -34.49
N TYR A 550 -7.31 -33.48 -33.57
CA TYR A 550 -7.69 -34.22 -32.38
C TYR A 550 -9.18 -34.54 -32.44
N VAL A 551 -9.53 -35.78 -32.11
CA VAL A 551 -10.91 -36.23 -32.00
C VAL A 551 -11.10 -36.74 -30.58
N PHE A 552 -12.11 -36.24 -29.91
CA PHE A 552 -12.42 -36.64 -28.54
C PHE A 552 -13.91 -36.93 -28.38
N ASP A 553 -14.21 -38.20 -28.06
CA ASP A 553 -15.51 -38.62 -27.54
C ASP A 553 -15.31 -39.29 -26.17
N PRO A 554 -15.70 -38.64 -25.06
CA PRO A 554 -15.56 -39.21 -23.72
C PRO A 554 -16.61 -40.29 -23.39
N THR A 555 -17.52 -40.61 -24.30
CA THR A 555 -18.40 -41.78 -24.22
C THR A 555 -17.89 -42.96 -25.04
N ASP A 556 -16.91 -42.71 -25.91
CA ASP A 556 -16.19 -43.73 -26.68
C ASP A 556 -14.70 -43.41 -26.76
N LEU A 557 -13.95 -43.92 -25.76
CA LEU A 557 -12.50 -43.79 -25.68
C LEU A 557 -11.76 -44.54 -26.81
N THR A 558 -12.48 -45.30 -27.65
CA THR A 558 -11.89 -45.94 -28.84
C THR A 558 -11.91 -45.01 -30.04
N LEU A 559 -12.69 -43.93 -30.01
CA LEU A 559 -12.76 -42.94 -31.05
C LEU A 559 -11.41 -42.21 -31.18
N SER A 560 -10.86 -42.21 -32.38
CA SER A 560 -9.55 -41.69 -32.69
C SER A 560 -9.58 -40.88 -33.99
N LYS A 561 -8.46 -40.23 -34.32
CA LYS A 561 -8.31 -39.53 -35.61
C LYS A 561 -8.45 -40.47 -36.83
N ASN A 562 -8.34 -41.79 -36.65
CA ASN A 562 -8.51 -42.77 -37.73
C ASN A 562 -10.00 -42.99 -38.09
N ASP A 563 -10.91 -42.59 -37.20
CA ASP A 563 -12.36 -42.72 -37.38
C ASP A 563 -12.96 -41.49 -38.11
N LEU A 564 -12.10 -40.52 -38.47
CA LEU A 564 -12.48 -39.37 -39.28
C LEU A 564 -12.72 -39.77 -40.73
N ASN A 565 -13.87 -39.39 -41.26
CA ASN A 565 -14.08 -39.34 -42.70
C ASN A 565 -13.65 -37.97 -43.23
N ILE A 566 -12.67 -37.95 -44.13
CA ILE A 566 -12.11 -36.74 -44.72
C ILE A 566 -12.55 -36.65 -46.18
N GLN A 567 -13.25 -35.58 -46.53
CA GLN A 567 -13.63 -35.28 -47.91
C GLN A 567 -12.81 -34.12 -48.47
N GLY A 568 -12.24 -34.32 -49.65
CA GLY A 568 -11.39 -33.35 -50.34
C GLY A 568 -9.97 -33.88 -50.57
N ILE A 569 -9.29 -33.38 -51.61
CA ILE A 569 -7.92 -33.75 -51.95
C ILE A 569 -7.12 -32.47 -52.12
N VAL A 570 -5.99 -32.37 -51.44
CA VAL A 570 -5.04 -31.26 -51.60
C VAL A 570 -3.98 -31.68 -52.61
N ASN A 571 -3.86 -30.94 -53.71
CA ASN A 571 -2.78 -31.16 -54.67
C ASN A 571 -1.62 -30.21 -54.36
N THR A 572 -0.56 -30.76 -53.75
CA THR A 572 0.60 -29.97 -53.30
C THR A 572 1.47 -29.44 -54.44
N HIS A 573 1.22 -29.83 -55.69
CA HIS A 573 1.98 -29.39 -56.87
C HIS A 573 1.34 -28.19 -57.59
N ILE A 574 0.09 -27.85 -57.28
CA ILE A 574 -0.66 -26.78 -57.94
C ILE A 574 -0.96 -25.69 -56.92
N ASN A 575 -0.52 -24.46 -57.21
CA ASN A 575 -0.76 -23.30 -56.37
C ASN A 575 -2.26 -22.94 -56.37
N ASP A 576 -2.99 -23.36 -55.35
CA ASP A 576 -4.41 -23.11 -55.19
C ASP A 576 -4.81 -23.25 -53.70
N THR A 577 -6.06 -22.93 -53.36
CA THR A 577 -6.64 -23.18 -52.03
C THR A 577 -7.66 -24.31 -52.09
N TYR A 578 -7.34 -25.39 -51.38
CA TYR A 578 -8.13 -26.61 -51.30
C TYR A 578 -8.97 -26.62 -50.03
N LYS A 579 -10.12 -27.30 -50.08
CA LYS A 579 -11.03 -27.44 -48.94
C LYS A 579 -11.09 -28.90 -48.51
N LEU A 580 -10.88 -29.14 -47.22
CA LEU A 580 -11.06 -30.43 -46.56
C LEU A 580 -12.24 -30.35 -45.60
N ILE A 581 -13.07 -31.37 -45.57
CA ILE A 581 -14.19 -31.51 -44.65
C ILE A 581 -13.95 -32.76 -43.83
N TYR A 582 -13.92 -32.62 -42.51
CA TYR A 582 -13.75 -33.71 -41.56
C TYR A 582 -15.10 -33.98 -40.92
N THR A 583 -15.50 -35.25 -40.87
CA THR A 583 -16.69 -35.67 -40.13
C THR A 583 -16.39 -36.85 -39.24
N VAL A 584 -16.94 -36.86 -38.03
CA VAL A 584 -16.93 -38.01 -37.13
C VAL A 584 -18.34 -38.24 -36.60
N GLU A 585 -18.76 -39.51 -36.56
CA GLU A 585 -20.01 -39.90 -35.91
C GLU A 585 -19.67 -40.37 -34.50
N ASN A 586 -20.29 -39.76 -33.50
CA ASN A 586 -20.06 -40.16 -32.12
C ASN A 586 -20.85 -41.43 -31.78
N SER A 587 -20.57 -42.01 -30.62
CA SER A 587 -21.22 -43.24 -30.13
C SER A 587 -22.76 -43.19 -30.00
N HIS A 588 -23.36 -42.01 -30.14
CA HIS A 588 -24.80 -41.77 -30.09
C HIS A 588 -25.42 -41.50 -31.47
N GLY A 589 -24.66 -41.69 -32.55
CA GLY A 589 -25.11 -41.52 -33.94
C GLY A 589 -25.20 -40.06 -34.40
N LYS A 590 -24.59 -39.12 -33.67
CA LYS A 590 -24.54 -37.71 -34.05
C LYS A 590 -23.26 -37.43 -34.83
N VAL A 591 -23.41 -36.90 -36.04
CA VAL A 591 -22.29 -36.54 -36.91
C VAL A 591 -21.83 -35.11 -36.62
N GLU A 592 -20.59 -34.95 -36.20
CA GLU A 592 -19.89 -33.67 -36.20
C GLU A 592 -19.19 -33.41 -37.52
N ARG A 593 -19.09 -32.13 -37.89
CA ARG A 593 -18.48 -31.69 -39.15
C ARG A 593 -17.69 -30.41 -38.95
N ILE A 594 -16.43 -30.41 -39.39
CA ILE A 594 -15.56 -29.22 -39.43
C ILE A 594 -14.90 -29.09 -40.81
N GLU A 595 -14.55 -27.87 -41.20
CA GLU A 595 -13.94 -27.57 -42.50
C GLU A 595 -12.58 -26.89 -42.31
N ARG A 596 -11.58 -27.29 -43.10
CA ARG A 596 -10.22 -26.73 -43.14
C ARG A 596 -9.87 -26.28 -44.55
N ARG A 597 -9.28 -25.11 -44.72
CA ARG A 597 -8.70 -24.64 -45.98
C ARG A 597 -7.19 -24.82 -45.99
N VAL A 598 -6.67 -25.34 -47.09
CA VAL A 598 -5.24 -25.59 -47.29
C VAL A 598 -4.77 -24.83 -48.52
N SER A 599 -3.96 -23.79 -48.34
CA SER A 599 -3.40 -23.03 -49.47
C SER A 599 -2.01 -23.54 -49.84
N VAL A 600 -1.84 -23.95 -51.10
CA VAL A 600 -0.57 -24.41 -51.67
C VAL A 600 0.06 -23.23 -52.43
N GLY A 601 1.32 -22.91 -52.12
CA GLY A 601 2.01 -21.80 -52.77
C GLY A 601 3.51 -21.77 -52.48
N ASN A 602 4.25 -20.89 -53.14
CA ASN A 602 5.65 -20.63 -52.77
C ASN A 602 5.66 -19.92 -51.41
N LEU A 603 6.04 -20.61 -50.32
CA LEU A 603 6.38 -19.89 -49.10
C LEU A 603 7.69 -19.12 -49.34
N ALA A 604 7.76 -17.90 -48.80
CA ALA A 604 9.03 -17.23 -48.62
C ALA A 604 9.97 -18.15 -47.80
N PRO A 605 11.28 -18.17 -48.08
CA PRO A 605 12.18 -19.24 -47.65
C PRO A 605 12.18 -19.42 -46.12
N LYS A 606 11.85 -20.64 -45.68
CA LYS A 606 11.99 -21.13 -44.30
C LYS A 606 13.45 -21.52 -44.02
N LEU A 607 14.01 -20.97 -42.95
CA LEU A 607 15.23 -21.49 -42.30
C LEU A 607 14.93 -22.85 -41.64
N CYS A 608 15.92 -23.76 -41.69
CA CYS A 608 15.83 -25.14 -41.21
C CYS A 608 15.33 -25.26 -39.76
N GLN A 609 14.41 -26.21 -39.56
CA GLN A 609 13.80 -26.59 -38.29
C GLN A 609 14.63 -27.67 -37.60
N GLU A 610 15.13 -27.39 -36.39
CA GLU A 610 15.02 -28.34 -35.29
C GLU A 610 14.19 -27.65 -34.19
N GLN A 611 13.05 -28.27 -33.87
CA GLN A 611 12.15 -28.04 -32.73
C GLN A 611 11.97 -26.59 -32.22
N LEU A 612 10.81 -25.98 -32.53
CA LEU A 612 9.97 -25.20 -31.61
C LEU A 612 8.80 -24.59 -32.41
N THR A 613 7.60 -25.10 -32.20
CA THR A 613 6.37 -24.49 -32.72
C THR A 613 5.85 -23.51 -31.67
N TYR A 614 5.99 -22.19 -31.91
CA TYR A 614 5.17 -21.14 -31.29
C TYR A 614 4.70 -20.15 -32.37
N GLY A 615 3.46 -19.69 -32.23
CA GLY A 615 2.68 -18.93 -33.23
C GLY A 615 2.87 -17.40 -33.24
N THR A 616 2.04 -16.76 -34.07
CA THR A 616 2.15 -15.41 -34.66
C THR A 616 1.88 -14.20 -33.73
N ILE A 617 2.42 -13.05 -34.18
CA ILE A 617 2.62 -11.67 -33.66
C ILE A 617 1.35 -10.78 -33.61
N MET A 618 1.31 -9.73 -32.74
CA MET A 618 1.04 -8.29 -33.07
C MET A 618 1.39 -7.30 -31.91
N LEU A 619 1.72 -6.03 -32.25
CA LEU A 619 2.72 -5.10 -31.68
C LEU A 619 2.15 -3.72 -31.21
N ASP A 620 2.59 -3.16 -30.06
CA ASP A 620 2.61 -1.70 -29.75
C ASP A 620 3.74 -1.23 -28.82
N ASN A 621 4.40 -2.08 -28.02
CA ASN A 621 5.61 -1.74 -27.27
C ASN A 621 6.68 -2.84 -27.46
N ALA A 622 7.70 -2.56 -28.26
CA ALA A 622 8.72 -3.55 -28.62
C ALA A 622 9.82 -3.64 -27.55
N SER A 623 10.12 -4.86 -27.12
CA SER A 623 11.33 -5.19 -26.35
C SER A 623 12.03 -6.37 -27.03
N PHE A 624 13.35 -6.27 -27.24
CA PHE A 624 14.15 -7.37 -27.80
C PHE A 624 14.82 -8.12 -26.65
N VAL A 625 14.90 -9.44 -26.74
CA VAL A 625 15.70 -10.25 -25.81
C VAL A 625 16.64 -11.13 -26.62
N VAL A 626 17.94 -11.01 -26.37
CA VAL A 626 18.96 -11.89 -26.95
C VAL A 626 19.39 -12.90 -25.89
N ALA A 627 19.36 -14.21 -26.18
CA ALA A 627 19.97 -15.25 -25.33
C ALA A 627 20.98 -16.09 -26.11
N LYS A 628 21.98 -16.59 -25.38
CA LYS A 628 22.97 -17.56 -25.88
C LYS A 628 22.60 -18.96 -25.38
N ILE A 629 22.51 -19.92 -26.30
CA ILE A 629 22.37 -21.35 -26.02
C ILE A 629 23.54 -22.04 -26.74
N ALA A 630 24.49 -22.58 -25.97
CA ALA A 630 25.78 -23.07 -26.49
C ALA A 630 26.53 -22.02 -27.35
N ASP A 631 27.26 -22.39 -28.39
CA ASP A 631 28.07 -21.47 -29.22
C ASP A 631 27.25 -20.58 -30.19
N GLU A 632 25.92 -20.65 -30.14
CA GLU A 632 25.03 -19.85 -31.01
C GLU A 632 24.16 -18.86 -30.21
N ILE A 633 23.98 -17.67 -30.77
CA ILE A 633 23.13 -16.61 -30.21
C ILE A 633 21.79 -16.60 -30.93
N MET A 634 20.70 -16.67 -30.16
CA MET A 634 19.32 -16.53 -30.64
C MET A 634 18.73 -15.19 -30.19
N ILE A 635 17.98 -14.52 -31.08
CA ILE A 635 17.25 -13.28 -30.79
C ILE A 635 15.74 -13.57 -30.77
N ASP A 636 15.09 -13.29 -29.63
CA ASP A 636 13.63 -13.29 -29.49
C ASP A 636 13.09 -11.85 -29.62
N ILE A 637 11.98 -11.70 -30.34
CA ILE A 637 11.33 -10.42 -30.62
C ILE A 637 9.92 -10.49 -30.06
N ARG A 638 9.61 -9.70 -29.02
CA ARG A 638 8.26 -9.64 -28.45
C ARG A 638 7.66 -8.28 -28.50
N THR A 639 6.37 -8.33 -28.79
CA THR A 639 5.60 -7.16 -29.11
C THR A 639 4.12 -7.42 -28.89
N GLY A 640 3.43 -6.56 -28.15
CA GLY A 640 2.00 -6.70 -27.85
C GLY A 640 1.21 -5.46 -28.24
N GLY A 641 0.12 -5.63 -28.98
CA GLY A 641 -0.84 -4.55 -29.29
C GLY A 641 -1.62 -4.75 -30.59
N SER A 642 -2.93 -4.55 -30.54
CA SER A 642 -3.88 -4.72 -31.64
C SER A 642 -4.16 -3.40 -32.34
N GLU A 643 -3.62 -3.16 -33.54
CA GLU A 643 -4.28 -2.52 -34.70
C GLU A 643 -3.33 -2.34 -35.91
N GLN A 644 -3.91 -2.32 -37.12
CA GLN A 644 -3.22 -2.35 -38.43
C GLN A 644 -2.47 -1.05 -38.79
N TRP A 645 -1.14 -0.95 -38.68
CA TRP A 645 -0.32 -0.01 -39.48
C TRP A 645 1.07 -0.58 -39.84
N SER A 646 1.49 -0.37 -41.08
CA SER A 646 2.64 -1.00 -41.75
C SER A 646 4.01 -0.41 -41.36
N SER A 647 4.75 -1.12 -40.50
CA SER A 647 6.20 -0.96 -40.37
C SER A 647 6.88 -2.30 -40.68
N GLN A 648 7.87 -2.32 -41.56
CA GLN A 648 8.62 -3.52 -41.93
C GLN A 648 10.02 -3.44 -41.32
N LEU A 649 10.32 -4.40 -40.44
CA LEU A 649 11.66 -4.73 -39.97
C LEU A 649 12.07 -6.04 -40.63
N THR A 650 13.22 -6.06 -41.29
CA THR A 650 13.78 -7.25 -41.91
C THR A 650 15.20 -7.41 -41.39
N PHE A 651 15.44 -8.47 -40.62
CA PHE A 651 16.77 -8.79 -40.12
C PHE A 651 17.53 -9.52 -41.23
N ASN A 652 18.72 -9.03 -41.54
CA ASN A 652 19.45 -9.51 -42.71
C ASN A 652 20.53 -10.53 -42.33
N ASN A 653 21.22 -10.36 -41.19
CA ASN A 653 22.18 -11.33 -40.64
C ASN A 653 22.68 -10.92 -39.24
N ILE A 654 22.99 -11.92 -38.42
CA ILE A 654 23.79 -11.80 -37.20
C ILE A 654 25.10 -12.52 -37.45
N SER A 655 26.22 -11.87 -37.16
CA SER A 655 27.54 -12.48 -37.35
C SER A 655 28.46 -12.16 -36.19
N LEU A 656 29.13 -13.21 -35.69
CA LEU A 656 30.26 -13.08 -34.78
C LEU A 656 31.47 -12.62 -35.62
N ILE A 657 31.96 -11.41 -35.37
CA ILE A 657 33.07 -10.87 -36.16
C ILE A 657 34.42 -11.22 -35.53
N LYS A 658 34.50 -11.20 -34.19
CA LYS A 658 35.66 -11.61 -33.38
C LYS A 658 35.18 -12.12 -32.03
N SER A 659 36.01 -12.91 -31.33
CA SER A 659 35.71 -13.46 -30.00
C SER A 659 34.95 -12.46 -29.12
N LYS A 660 33.69 -12.79 -28.82
CA LYS A 660 32.74 -12.02 -27.99
C LYS A 660 32.17 -10.71 -28.56
N THR A 661 32.50 -10.35 -29.80
CA THR A 661 31.93 -9.19 -30.50
C THR A 661 30.95 -9.63 -31.58
N TYR A 662 29.70 -9.18 -31.44
CA TYR A 662 28.59 -9.53 -32.30
C TYR A 662 28.13 -8.31 -33.09
N VAL A 663 27.77 -8.54 -34.36
CA VAL A 663 27.14 -7.53 -35.20
C VAL A 663 25.78 -8.02 -35.67
N ILE A 664 24.78 -7.17 -35.47
CA ILE A 664 23.42 -7.36 -35.96
C ILE A 664 23.19 -6.33 -37.06
N SER A 665 22.83 -6.82 -38.24
CA SER A 665 22.45 -5.97 -39.37
C SER A 665 20.97 -6.16 -39.69
N PHE A 666 20.24 -5.05 -39.75
CA PHE A 666 18.81 -5.07 -40.03
C PHE A 666 18.39 -3.88 -40.89
N GLU A 667 17.38 -4.09 -41.73
CA GLU A 667 16.71 -3.03 -42.46
C GLU A 667 15.42 -2.66 -41.75
N ALA A 668 15.22 -1.36 -41.52
CA ALA A 668 14.00 -0.84 -40.94
C ALA A 668 13.43 0.28 -41.81
N LYS A 669 12.11 0.30 -41.96
CA LYS A 669 11.35 1.39 -42.57
C LYS A 669 10.10 1.63 -41.74
N SER A 670 9.93 2.86 -41.24
CA SER A 670 8.72 3.25 -40.52
C SER A 670 8.12 4.55 -41.02
N LEU A 671 6.80 4.59 -41.23
CA LEU A 671 6.08 5.78 -41.70
C LEU A 671 6.13 6.96 -40.71
N LYS A 672 6.45 6.71 -39.44
CA LYS A 672 6.62 7.72 -38.38
C LYS A 672 7.93 7.48 -37.62
N GLN A 673 8.39 8.49 -36.88
CA GLN A 673 9.59 8.36 -36.05
C GLN A 673 9.28 7.42 -34.86
N LEU A 674 9.95 6.28 -34.80
CA LEU A 674 9.82 5.29 -33.72
C LEU A 674 11.06 5.27 -32.84
N GLU A 675 10.87 4.98 -31.55
CA GLU A 675 11.93 4.62 -30.60
C GLU A 675 12.04 3.10 -30.48
N LEU A 676 13.28 2.61 -30.36
CA LEU A 676 13.58 1.18 -30.34
C LEU A 676 14.42 0.87 -29.10
N ILE A 677 13.93 -0.02 -28.22
CA ILE A 677 14.59 -0.36 -26.93
C ILE A 677 15.09 -1.80 -26.99
N LEU A 678 16.39 -2.02 -26.75
CA LEU A 678 17.05 -3.32 -26.92
C LEU A 678 17.51 -3.90 -25.56
N SER A 679 17.13 -5.14 -25.25
CA SER A 679 17.49 -5.82 -24.00
C SER A 679 18.26 -7.11 -24.29
N VAL A 680 19.17 -7.50 -23.39
CA VAL A 680 20.01 -8.70 -23.55
C VAL A 680 19.89 -9.54 -22.27
N GLY A 681 19.65 -10.84 -22.38
CA GLY A 681 19.42 -11.74 -21.24
C GLY A 681 20.06 -13.12 -21.41
N TYR A 682 19.90 -14.02 -20.44
CA TYR A 682 20.40 -15.40 -20.51
C TYR A 682 19.28 -16.43 -20.33
N PHE A 683 19.44 -17.60 -20.96
CA PHE A 683 18.51 -18.74 -20.91
C PHE A 683 19.19 -19.92 -20.20
N ASP A 684 18.67 -20.32 -19.04
CA ASP A 684 19.18 -21.48 -18.30
C ASP A 684 18.40 -22.75 -18.73
N HIS A 685 19.11 -23.80 -19.12
CA HIS A 685 18.51 -24.97 -19.76
C HIS A 685 17.69 -25.86 -18.83
N ASP A 686 17.88 -25.75 -17.50
CA ASP A 686 17.18 -26.60 -16.52
C ASP A 686 15.81 -26.05 -16.08
N ILE A 687 15.43 -24.86 -16.55
CA ILE A 687 14.15 -24.23 -16.22
C ILE A 687 13.50 -23.78 -17.53
N SER A 688 12.31 -24.29 -17.84
CA SER A 688 11.57 -23.97 -19.08
C SER A 688 11.01 -22.53 -19.13
N TYR A 689 11.58 -21.58 -18.37
CA TYR A 689 11.22 -20.16 -18.29
C TYR A 689 12.44 -19.27 -17.98
N TRP A 690 12.47 -18.08 -18.59
CA TRP A 690 13.45 -17.01 -18.36
C TRP A 690 13.34 -16.42 -16.94
N ASN A 691 14.33 -16.62 -16.07
CA ASN A 691 14.26 -16.10 -14.68
C ASN A 691 15.41 -15.16 -14.26
N SER A 692 16.25 -14.67 -15.17
CA SER A 692 17.25 -13.65 -14.80
C SER A 692 17.65 -12.75 -15.97
N PHE A 693 17.16 -11.51 -15.98
CA PHE A 693 17.69 -10.44 -16.82
C PHE A 693 18.92 -9.85 -16.13
N LEU A 694 20.09 -9.95 -16.78
CA LEU A 694 21.37 -9.45 -16.24
C LEU A 694 21.60 -7.94 -16.46
N GLY A 695 20.70 -7.25 -17.17
CA GLY A 695 20.74 -5.81 -17.33
C GLY A 695 19.92 -5.33 -18.52
N THR A 696 19.26 -4.17 -18.36
CA THR A 696 18.50 -3.52 -19.44
C THR A 696 19.19 -2.19 -19.75
N ILE A 697 19.68 -2.00 -20.98
CA ILE A 697 20.19 -0.69 -21.41
C ILE A 697 19.19 -0.08 -22.38
N ASN A 698 18.45 0.92 -21.89
CA ASN A 698 17.46 1.67 -22.66
C ASN A 698 18.16 2.71 -23.54
N ASN A 699 18.57 2.30 -24.75
CA ASN A 699 19.02 3.25 -25.75
C ASN A 699 17.83 3.67 -26.64
N HIS A 700 17.63 4.97 -26.81
CA HIS A 700 16.54 5.52 -27.61
C HIS A 700 17.04 5.86 -29.02
N PHE A 701 16.58 5.13 -30.04
CA PHE A 701 17.00 5.34 -31.44
C PHE A 701 15.89 5.92 -32.31
N LYS A 702 16.22 6.78 -33.28
CA LYS A 702 15.24 7.37 -34.22
C LYS A 702 15.31 6.67 -35.59
N ILE A 703 14.26 5.94 -35.96
CA ILE A 703 14.11 5.34 -37.31
C ILE A 703 13.40 6.32 -38.25
N THR A 704 13.83 6.36 -39.52
CA THR A 704 13.28 7.29 -40.53
C THR A 704 12.36 6.62 -41.56
N PRO A 705 11.55 7.37 -42.32
CA PRO A 705 10.65 6.81 -43.35
C PRO A 705 11.31 6.25 -44.61
N LYS A 706 12.61 6.51 -44.81
CA LYS A 706 13.37 5.89 -45.90
C LYS A 706 13.92 4.55 -45.41
N LYS A 707 13.73 3.49 -46.21
CA LYS A 707 14.33 2.17 -45.97
C LYS A 707 15.83 2.34 -45.83
N GLN A 708 16.37 2.03 -44.65
CA GLN A 708 17.79 2.19 -44.33
C GLN A 708 18.29 0.93 -43.64
N GLN A 709 19.56 0.62 -43.89
CA GLN A 709 20.25 -0.47 -43.23
C GLN A 709 20.94 0.06 -41.96
N TYR A 710 20.70 -0.61 -40.85
CA TYR A 710 21.24 -0.31 -39.54
C TYR A 710 22.17 -1.43 -39.11
N MET A 711 23.22 -1.07 -38.37
CA MET A 711 24.19 -2.02 -37.85
C MET A 711 24.41 -1.72 -36.37
N LEU A 712 24.19 -2.73 -35.54
CA LEU A 712 24.44 -2.70 -34.11
C LEU A 712 25.61 -3.62 -33.82
N MET A 713 26.62 -3.12 -33.10
CA MET A 713 27.75 -3.91 -32.63
C MET A 713 27.77 -3.91 -31.11
N PHE A 714 27.94 -5.07 -30.50
CA PHE A 714 28.14 -5.16 -29.06
C PHE A 714 29.21 -6.20 -28.73
N THR A 715 29.93 -5.98 -27.62
CA THR A 715 30.99 -6.89 -27.16
C THR A 715 30.73 -7.32 -25.72
N LEU A 716 30.77 -8.62 -25.47
CA LEU A 716 30.70 -9.20 -24.12
C LEU A 716 32.11 -9.22 -23.51
N LEU A 717 32.29 -8.59 -22.34
CA LEU A 717 33.63 -8.40 -21.76
C LEU A 717 34.13 -9.60 -20.92
N GLN A 718 33.26 -10.53 -20.51
CA GLN A 718 33.61 -11.74 -19.74
C GLN A 718 32.81 -12.98 -20.17
N ASP A 719 33.27 -14.19 -19.79
CA ASP A 719 32.65 -15.50 -20.16
C ASP A 719 31.74 -16.11 -19.08
N THR A 720 31.58 -15.49 -17.90
CA THR A 720 30.86 -16.10 -16.77
C THR A 720 29.63 -15.30 -16.32
N CYS A 721 28.53 -16.03 -16.10
CA CYS A 721 27.14 -15.56 -16.10
C CYS A 721 26.64 -14.73 -14.89
N HIS A 722 27.49 -14.27 -13.99
CA HIS A 722 27.02 -13.54 -12.79
C HIS A 722 27.50 -12.09 -12.67
N GLU A 723 28.49 -11.64 -13.45
CA GLU A 723 29.02 -10.26 -13.38
C GLU A 723 29.55 -9.78 -14.74
N SER A 724 28.71 -9.73 -15.77
CA SER A 724 29.15 -9.34 -17.12
C SER A 724 28.81 -7.87 -17.44
N GLU A 725 29.83 -7.02 -17.60
CA GLU A 725 29.69 -5.72 -18.26
C GLU A 725 29.57 -5.88 -19.79
N ILE A 726 28.65 -5.14 -20.42
CA ILE A 726 28.41 -5.18 -21.87
C ILE A 726 28.66 -3.79 -22.47
N LYS A 727 29.49 -3.73 -23.52
CA LYS A 727 29.76 -2.48 -24.25
C LYS A 727 29.01 -2.45 -25.59
N PHE A 728 28.25 -1.39 -25.84
CA PHE A 728 27.46 -1.18 -27.06
C PHE A 728 28.05 -0.07 -27.94
N GLU A 729 28.10 -0.31 -29.26
CA GLU A 729 28.45 0.68 -30.27
C GLU A 729 27.42 0.63 -31.42
N PHE A 730 26.70 1.73 -31.65
CA PHE A 730 25.64 1.82 -32.66
C PHE A 730 25.95 2.88 -33.70
N GLY A 731 25.69 2.58 -34.98
CA GLY A 731 25.87 3.55 -36.04
C GLY A 731 25.13 3.25 -37.33
N LYS A 732 25.09 4.25 -38.21
CA LYS A 732 24.52 4.10 -39.55
C LYS A 732 25.54 3.42 -40.46
N ALA A 733 25.15 2.32 -41.11
CA ALA A 733 26.01 1.63 -42.05
C ALA A 733 25.96 2.35 -43.40
N LEU A 734 27.07 3.00 -43.77
CA LEU A 734 27.33 3.50 -45.12
C LEU A 734 28.57 2.77 -45.61
N GLU A 735 28.42 1.99 -46.69
CA GLU A 735 29.54 1.34 -47.39
C GLU A 735 30.55 0.67 -46.44
N ASN A 736 30.06 -0.22 -45.57
CA ASN A 736 30.86 -1.00 -44.60
C ASN A 736 31.62 -0.18 -43.53
N LYS A 737 31.23 1.08 -43.26
CA LYS A 737 31.72 1.86 -42.10
C LYS A 737 30.58 2.18 -41.14
N LEU A 738 30.84 1.97 -39.84
CA LEU A 738 29.94 2.32 -38.74
C LEU A 738 30.18 3.79 -38.35
N ILE A 739 29.18 4.66 -38.51
CA ILE A 739 29.25 6.05 -38.03
C ILE A 739 28.46 6.15 -36.73
N ILE A 740 29.16 6.26 -35.60
CA ILE A 740 28.58 6.41 -34.25
C ILE A 740 28.33 7.90 -34.00
N SER A 741 27.10 8.28 -33.63
CA SER A 741 26.77 9.64 -33.23
C SER A 741 26.06 9.64 -31.88
N ASN A 742 26.71 10.26 -30.88
CA ASN A 742 26.23 10.53 -29.52
C ASN A 742 25.79 9.32 -28.67
N LEU A 743 26.72 8.75 -27.91
CA LEU A 743 26.41 7.90 -26.74
C LEU A 743 26.42 8.77 -25.47
N LYS A 744 25.29 8.86 -24.77
CA LYS A 744 25.26 9.20 -23.33
C LYS A 744 24.96 7.89 -22.58
N ILE A 745 25.95 7.41 -21.85
CA ILE A 745 25.82 6.26 -20.96
C ILE A 745 25.28 6.80 -19.64
N ASN A 746 24.06 6.40 -19.25
CA ASN A 746 23.59 6.57 -17.87
C ASN A 746 23.88 5.27 -17.12
N GLU A 747 24.60 5.41 -16.00
CA GLU A 747 24.98 4.35 -15.06
C GLU A 747 23.82 3.83 -14.20
N TYR A 748 24.10 2.72 -13.49
CA TYR A 748 23.32 1.91 -12.54
C TYR A 748 22.56 0.74 -13.19
N ILE A 749 22.73 -0.51 -12.73
CA ILE A 749 22.57 -1.01 -11.35
C ILE A 749 23.60 -2.11 -11.03
N LYS A 750 24.01 -2.16 -9.76
CA LYS A 750 24.88 -3.15 -9.12
C LYS A 750 24.07 -4.33 -8.58
#